data_AF-A0A7W1F2Y1-F1
#
_entry.id   AF-A0A7W1F2Y1-F1
#
_cell.length_a   1.000
_cell.length_b   1.000
_cell.length_c   1.000
_cell.angle_alpha   90.00
_cell.angle_beta   90.00
_cell.angle_gamma   90.00
#
_symmetry.space_group_name_H-M   'P 1'
#
loop_
_entity.id
_entity.type
_entity.pdbx_description
1 polymer ?
#
loop_
_entity_poly.entity_id
_entity_poly.type
_entity_poly.pdbx_seq_one_letter_code
_entity_poly.pdbx_strand_id
1 'polypeptide(L)'
;MSRSRSRARAFTALRNRLPVGHSMPRMFVVSSLMALAVPLSAATTTILVNTTVDSLDSDSTVTSLREAFRDIDNGAYTGQDVVITLPAGTYRLNKYMEHGDLDLTTGGLNSLTIRGASATATIIDGMGRDRIFDFQVAETINIERLAIQNGKNKGLDGLDGVWGQSVGSGNDNGASGSSVTGGGIYFSGSSTITMTQVVVRNCVAQGGDGGDGADMVPNESGSGSAGDGGWGASAQGGGVYFNAGSNITLTDCAFLNNTAQSGKGGDGGNATAGDMSYVSGGDASYGSSAQGGGVYFSQPTQLTVENCVFTGNKAVGGDGGNGGDAAHATTSSAYGGYGYSGGDATGGGIYLRGNSSADYLFKDVVISNNQAIGGKGGNGGDAWDAYSNASASTGSTGGSASGAGMYARNCALLSIVGDSRITGNLAQAGDGGVAGNAYDAGDTATASSGGDGGSASGGGLYFTNGNLHFGALVISGNRALAGNGGKGGFAKNGAANDYAGDGGDAGEAQGGAVYFSGTSLTLTNGGPTYAGNVATQGVRGLGGKAINTLSGFTGTLTDGTDGTVSSIVVDESIGSALPTVFSLVSGHAWRDVGSSANTEDSTDTNIADVLVTIRDATPRSLAKMYTDSAGLYAFDTSYVGSGTATFAKPGETPVTQTVSTVDGSDINGAGVASITITAADTDLPDIDAGYQPRAAATMSLVIVGTVTTGTTSVRIGSTEAVIVGTGYTLSVTVPPATTEVEMITTKGGATSSRIIHINPATTAGG
;
A
#
# COMPACT_ATOMS: atom_id res chain seq x y z
N MET A 1 50.18 13.20 -4.13
CA MET A 1 51.39 13.09 -3.26
C MET A 1 51.72 14.45 -2.65
N SER A 2 51.70 14.57 -1.31
CA SER A 2 52.29 15.63 -0.43
C SER A 2 51.46 15.69 0.88
N ARG A 3 51.65 14.76 1.85
CA ARG A 3 52.46 14.86 3.10
C ARG A 3 52.24 16.15 3.92
N SER A 4 51.38 16.11 4.95
CA SER A 4 51.64 15.76 6.38
C SER A 4 52.13 16.92 7.26
N ARG A 5 51.36 17.27 8.29
CA ARG A 5 51.87 17.90 9.53
C ARG A 5 51.47 17.08 10.74
N SER A 6 52.41 16.99 11.67
CA SER A 6 52.48 16.05 12.78
C SER A 6 52.66 16.78 14.12
N ARG A 7 52.09 16.17 15.19
CA ARG A 7 52.48 16.21 16.63
C ARG A 7 52.20 17.51 17.41
N ALA A 8 52.03 17.55 18.74
CA ALA A 8 51.48 16.69 19.83
C ALA A 8 51.99 17.27 21.18
N ARG A 9 51.09 17.42 22.20
CA ARG A 9 51.30 17.33 23.69
C ARG A 9 52.30 18.30 24.36
N ALA A 10 52.25 18.69 25.64
CA ALA A 10 51.40 18.57 26.84
C ALA A 10 52.03 19.51 27.94
N PHE A 11 51.42 19.63 29.14
CA PHE A 11 51.93 20.03 30.50
C PHE A 11 50.84 20.88 31.20
N THR A 12 50.43 20.80 32.48
CA THR A 12 50.61 19.91 33.65
C THR A 12 49.61 20.39 34.74
N ALA A 13 49.19 19.51 35.66
CA ALA A 13 48.20 19.77 36.72
C ALA A 13 48.79 20.06 38.12
N LEU A 14 47.97 20.70 38.98
CA LEU A 14 47.57 20.31 40.36
C LEU A 14 47.86 21.26 41.56
N ARG A 15 46.82 21.38 42.43
CA ARG A 15 46.76 21.65 43.92
C ARG A 15 46.87 23.11 44.42
N ASN A 16 46.17 23.61 45.46
CA ASN A 16 45.13 23.13 46.41
C ASN A 16 44.69 24.32 47.37
N ARG A 17 43.53 24.18 48.06
CA ARG A 17 43.07 24.79 49.37
C ARG A 17 42.02 25.94 49.40
N LEU A 18 40.91 25.65 50.09
CA LEU A 18 39.89 26.53 50.74
C LEU A 18 40.29 26.85 52.21
N PRO A 19 39.77 27.91 52.89
CA PRO A 19 38.49 27.85 53.68
C PRO A 19 37.68 29.17 53.95
N VAL A 20 36.34 29.01 54.18
CA VAL A 20 35.40 29.57 55.23
C VAL A 20 35.57 31.03 55.74
N GLY A 21 34.58 31.93 56.02
CA GLY A 21 33.11 31.98 56.13
C GLY A 21 32.65 33.27 56.91
N HIS A 22 31.31 33.48 57.06
CA HIS A 22 30.54 34.42 57.94
C HIS A 22 29.83 35.66 57.32
N SER A 23 28.50 35.63 57.15
CA SER A 23 27.48 36.32 58.00
C SER A 23 26.04 36.20 57.43
N MET A 24 25.05 36.37 58.31
CA MET A 24 23.64 35.89 58.31
C MET A 24 22.60 36.61 57.39
N PRO A 25 21.35 36.09 57.27
CA PRO A 25 20.44 36.31 56.13
C PRO A 25 19.38 37.40 56.35
N ARG A 26 18.84 37.94 55.25
CA ARG A 26 17.57 38.70 55.23
C ARG A 26 16.53 37.98 54.39
N MET A 27 15.46 37.64 55.10
CA MET A 27 14.20 37.03 54.69
C MET A 27 13.47 37.94 53.70
N PHE A 28 13.20 37.46 52.48
CA PHE A 28 12.13 37.96 51.62
C PHE A 28 11.26 36.76 51.23
N VAL A 29 10.07 36.70 51.83
CA VAL A 29 9.00 35.80 51.42
C VAL A 29 8.39 36.39 50.15
N VAL A 30 8.68 35.80 48.99
CA VAL A 30 7.89 36.01 47.79
C VAL A 30 6.81 34.94 47.80
N SER A 31 5.58 35.35 48.09
CA SER A 31 4.38 34.50 47.98
C SER A 31 4.24 34.04 46.54
N SER A 32 4.61 32.79 46.28
CA SER A 32 4.34 32.10 45.03
C SER A 32 2.83 31.88 44.96
N LEU A 33 2.14 32.74 44.20
CA LEU A 33 0.81 32.43 43.71
C LEU A 33 0.99 31.29 42.70
N MET A 34 0.92 30.04 43.17
CA MET A 34 0.67 28.90 42.29
C MET A 34 -0.73 29.11 41.71
N ALA A 35 -0.80 29.82 40.58
CA ALA A 35 -1.91 29.64 39.68
C ALA A 35 -1.91 28.15 39.32
N LEU A 36 -2.91 27.42 39.78
CA LEU A 36 -3.31 26.19 39.13
C LEU A 36 -3.51 26.57 37.66
N ALA A 37 -2.54 26.22 36.81
CA ALA A 37 -2.78 26.14 35.38
C ALA A 37 -3.77 25.00 35.21
N VAL A 38 -5.06 25.32 35.34
CA VAL A 38 -6.10 24.51 34.74
C VAL A 38 -5.69 24.45 33.27
N PRO A 39 -5.45 23.27 32.67
CA PRO A 39 -5.20 23.21 31.24
C PRO A 39 -6.34 23.94 30.57
N LEU A 40 -6.02 25.04 29.90
CA LEU A 40 -6.99 25.75 29.08
C LEU A 40 -7.43 24.69 28.07
N SER A 41 -8.65 24.18 28.21
CA SER A 41 -9.22 23.26 27.23
C SER A 41 -9.04 23.93 25.88
N ALA A 42 -8.26 23.32 25.00
CA ALA A 42 -8.16 23.78 23.63
C ALA A 42 -9.59 23.92 23.10
N ALA A 43 -9.87 25.04 22.42
CA ALA A 43 -11.17 25.21 21.80
C ALA A 43 -11.29 24.16 20.70
N THR A 44 -12.26 23.26 20.82
CA THR A 44 -12.59 22.32 19.76
C THR A 44 -13.57 22.98 18.81
N THR A 45 -13.20 23.10 17.53
CA THR A 45 -14.04 23.66 16.47
C THR A 45 -14.49 22.55 15.53
N THR A 46 -15.79 22.49 15.26
CA THR A 46 -16.37 21.54 14.30
C THR A 46 -16.72 22.26 13.01
N ILE A 47 -16.21 21.77 11.89
CA ILE A 47 -16.55 22.23 10.54
C ILE A 47 -17.48 21.18 9.93
N LEU A 48 -18.74 21.56 9.68
CA LEU A 48 -19.69 20.70 8.98
C LEU A 48 -19.57 20.94 7.48
N VAL A 49 -19.07 19.95 6.74
CA VAL A 49 -19.15 19.96 5.28
C VAL A 49 -20.60 19.61 4.91
N ASN A 50 -21.29 20.52 4.23
CA ASN A 50 -22.71 20.37 3.91
C ASN A 50 -22.98 20.25 2.40
N THR A 51 -21.92 20.15 1.59
CA THR A 51 -22.02 19.87 0.16
C THR A 51 -20.92 18.91 -0.29
N THR A 52 -21.26 18.03 -1.23
CA THR A 52 -20.29 17.17 -1.95
C THR A 52 -19.68 17.88 -3.16
N VAL A 53 -20.14 19.09 -3.47
CA VAL A 53 -19.61 19.90 -4.56
C VAL A 53 -18.22 20.35 -4.20
N ASP A 54 -17.28 20.12 -5.11
CA ASP A 54 -15.92 20.60 -5.01
C ASP A 54 -15.83 22.09 -5.37
N SER A 55 -15.92 22.96 -4.36
CA SER A 55 -16.00 24.42 -4.50
C SER A 55 -14.86 25.14 -3.76
N LEU A 56 -14.64 26.40 -4.13
CA LEU A 56 -13.72 27.33 -3.45
C LEU A 56 -14.43 28.69 -3.17
N ASP A 57 -15.75 28.70 -3.22
CA ASP A 57 -16.56 29.91 -3.14
C ASP A 57 -16.84 30.25 -1.67
N SER A 58 -16.00 31.12 -1.10
CA SER A 58 -16.08 31.59 0.29
C SER A 58 -17.36 32.35 0.62
N ASP A 59 -18.13 32.78 -0.39
CA ASP A 59 -19.32 33.60 -0.23
C ASP A 59 -20.62 32.77 -0.30
N SER A 60 -20.50 31.45 -0.40
CA SER A 60 -21.64 30.54 -0.45
C SER A 60 -22.11 30.16 0.96
N THR A 61 -23.42 29.91 1.14
CA THR A 61 -23.98 29.40 2.41
C THR A 61 -23.68 27.90 2.62
N VAL A 62 -22.85 27.31 1.77
CA VAL A 62 -22.47 25.90 1.79
C VAL A 62 -20.97 25.81 2.05
N THR A 63 -20.56 24.78 2.80
CA THR A 63 -19.15 24.52 3.11
C THR A 63 -18.78 23.20 2.45
N SER A 64 -17.90 23.28 1.46
CA SER A 64 -17.29 22.13 0.80
C SER A 64 -16.06 21.63 1.57
N LEU A 65 -15.64 20.41 1.27
CA LEU A 65 -14.43 19.82 1.85
C LEU A 65 -13.18 20.65 1.51
N ARG A 66 -13.09 21.17 0.29
CA ARG A 66 -11.92 21.96 -0.14
C ARG A 66 -11.87 23.32 0.54
N GLU A 67 -13.00 23.97 0.76
CA GLU A 67 -13.06 25.21 1.56
C GLU A 67 -12.61 24.97 3.00
N ALA A 68 -13.05 23.86 3.62
CA ALA A 68 -12.63 23.52 4.98
C ALA A 68 -11.09 23.39 5.10
N PHE A 69 -10.45 22.69 4.16
CA PHE A 69 -8.99 22.57 4.13
C PHE A 69 -8.30 23.90 3.85
N ARG A 70 -8.78 24.69 2.88
CA ARG A 70 -8.22 26.01 2.58
C ARG A 70 -8.27 26.95 3.80
N ASP A 71 -9.38 26.96 4.54
CA ASP A 71 -9.53 27.86 5.67
C ASP A 71 -8.62 27.45 6.84
N ILE A 72 -8.45 26.14 7.05
CA ILE A 72 -7.43 25.60 7.96
C ILE A 72 -6.03 26.05 7.53
N ASP A 73 -5.69 25.86 6.25
CA ASP A 73 -4.35 26.14 5.73
C ASP A 73 -4.03 27.64 5.71
N ASN A 74 -5.05 28.50 5.68
CA ASN A 74 -4.93 29.95 5.86
C ASN A 74 -4.83 30.37 7.34
N GLY A 75 -4.78 29.42 8.29
CA GLY A 75 -4.54 29.67 9.70
C GLY A 75 -5.79 30.08 10.50
N ALA A 76 -7.00 29.91 9.97
CA ALA A 76 -8.24 30.34 10.63
C ALA A 76 -8.48 29.69 12.01
N TYR A 77 -7.86 28.53 12.26
CA TYR A 77 -8.06 27.72 13.46
C TYR A 77 -6.77 27.47 14.26
N THR A 78 -5.78 28.37 14.16
CA THR A 78 -4.53 28.27 14.92
C THR A 78 -4.78 28.10 16.43
N GLY A 79 -4.12 27.10 17.03
CA GLY A 79 -4.19 26.76 18.45
C GLY A 79 -5.42 25.95 18.86
N GLN A 80 -6.19 25.41 17.90
CA GLN A 80 -7.45 24.71 18.14
C GLN A 80 -7.37 23.22 17.80
N ASP A 81 -8.30 22.44 18.35
CA ASP A 81 -8.62 21.11 17.85
C ASP A 81 -9.72 21.23 16.79
N VAL A 82 -9.47 20.79 15.57
CA VAL A 82 -10.42 20.92 14.46
C VAL A 82 -11.02 19.57 14.11
N VAL A 83 -12.34 19.51 13.97
CA VAL A 83 -13.08 18.32 13.53
C VAL A 83 -13.85 18.64 12.25
N ILE A 84 -13.40 18.13 11.12
CA ILE A 84 -14.15 18.15 9.86
C ILE A 84 -15.12 16.97 9.87
N THR A 85 -16.42 17.25 9.84
CA THR A 85 -17.47 16.24 9.76
C THR A 85 -18.01 16.16 8.34
N LEU A 86 -17.95 14.96 7.76
CA LEU A 86 -18.42 14.62 6.43
C LEU A 86 -19.67 13.74 6.52
N PRO A 87 -20.85 14.26 6.16
CA PRO A 87 -22.03 13.44 5.91
C PRO A 87 -21.79 12.36 4.86
N ALA A 88 -22.71 11.41 4.77
CA ALA A 88 -22.72 10.42 3.69
C ALA A 88 -22.78 11.13 2.33
N GLY A 89 -21.92 10.69 1.40
CA GLY A 89 -21.76 11.29 0.09
C GLY A 89 -20.42 10.94 -0.53
N THR A 90 -20.31 11.20 -1.84
CA THR A 90 -19.05 11.10 -2.58
C THR A 90 -18.52 12.49 -2.88
N TYR A 91 -17.42 12.85 -2.24
CA TYR A 91 -16.70 14.11 -2.39
C TYR A 91 -15.67 13.93 -3.51
N ARG A 92 -16.07 14.24 -4.74
CA ARG A 92 -15.20 14.10 -5.92
C ARG A 92 -14.36 15.35 -6.09
N LEU A 93 -13.04 15.18 -6.06
CA LEU A 93 -12.07 16.26 -6.22
C LEU A 93 -11.84 16.47 -7.73
N ASN A 94 -12.56 17.43 -8.29
CA ASN A 94 -12.66 17.67 -9.73
C ASN A 94 -11.97 18.96 -10.18
N LYS A 95 -11.63 19.85 -9.24
CA LYS A 95 -10.88 21.08 -9.51
C LYS A 95 -9.38 20.80 -9.51
N TYR A 96 -8.69 21.28 -10.55
CA TYR A 96 -7.23 21.25 -10.63
C TYR A 96 -6.66 22.43 -9.85
N MET A 97 -5.72 22.16 -8.94
CA MET A 97 -4.90 23.17 -8.27
C MET A 97 -3.42 22.80 -8.47
N GLU A 98 -2.53 23.79 -8.54
CA GLU A 98 -1.10 23.56 -8.81
C GLU A 98 -0.33 22.92 -7.63
N HIS A 99 -0.96 22.66 -6.48
CA HIS A 99 -0.26 22.28 -5.24
C HIS A 99 -0.74 21.03 -4.50
N GLY A 100 -1.70 20.27 -5.04
CA GLY A 100 -2.35 19.16 -4.35
C GLY A 100 -3.83 19.45 -4.11
N ASP A 101 -4.61 18.42 -3.77
CA ASP A 101 -6.06 18.57 -3.66
C ASP A 101 -6.52 19.09 -2.29
N LEU A 102 -6.13 18.40 -1.20
CA LEU A 102 -6.49 18.73 0.18
C LEU A 102 -5.23 18.77 1.03
N ASP A 103 -4.45 19.84 0.85
CA ASP A 103 -3.17 20.00 1.51
C ASP A 103 -3.30 20.67 2.87
N LEU A 104 -2.38 20.32 3.76
CA LEU A 104 -2.16 20.99 5.03
C LEU A 104 -0.67 21.37 5.10
N THR A 105 -0.38 22.60 4.70
CA THR A 105 0.96 23.17 4.55
C THR A 105 1.32 24.13 5.68
N THR A 106 0.32 24.74 6.30
CA THR A 106 0.47 25.65 7.43
C THR A 106 0.17 24.91 8.73
N GLY A 107 1.17 24.87 9.61
CA GLY A 107 1.02 24.26 10.93
C GLY A 107 0.36 25.22 11.91
N GLY A 108 -0.11 24.69 13.02
CA GLY A 108 -0.60 25.49 14.14
C GLY A 108 -1.86 24.94 14.76
N LEU A 109 -2.43 23.83 14.27
CA LEU A 109 -3.48 23.14 14.98
C LEU A 109 -2.89 22.34 16.15
N ASN A 110 -3.71 22.09 17.17
CA ASN A 110 -3.39 21.08 18.17
C ASN A 110 -3.69 19.68 17.61
N SER A 111 -4.81 19.54 16.91
CA SER A 111 -5.18 18.33 16.18
C SER A 111 -6.15 18.61 15.03
N LEU A 112 -6.13 17.74 14.02
CA LEU A 112 -7.11 17.68 12.93
C LEU A 112 -7.77 16.30 12.94
N THR A 113 -9.09 16.26 13.01
CA THR A 113 -9.89 15.04 12.85
C THR A 113 -10.77 15.17 11.62
N ILE A 114 -10.68 14.19 10.70
CA ILE A 114 -11.52 14.08 9.53
C ILE A 114 -12.44 12.88 9.72
N ARG A 115 -13.72 13.12 9.93
CA ARG A 115 -14.70 12.11 10.32
C ARG A 115 -15.79 11.96 9.27
N GLY A 116 -15.89 10.76 8.69
CA GLY A 116 -17.02 10.37 7.84
C GLY A 116 -18.17 9.72 8.60
N ALA A 117 -19.28 9.50 7.89
CA ALA A 117 -20.42 8.74 8.39
C ALA A 117 -20.09 7.25 8.51
N SER A 118 -19.43 6.67 7.50
CA SER A 118 -18.82 5.34 7.50
C SER A 118 -17.95 5.17 6.24
N ALA A 119 -17.05 4.18 6.21
CA ALA A 119 -16.22 3.91 5.04
C ALA A 119 -17.01 3.57 3.76
N THR A 120 -18.24 3.06 3.89
CA THR A 120 -19.12 2.75 2.75
C THR A 120 -20.02 3.92 2.36
N ALA A 121 -20.26 4.87 3.26
CA ALA A 121 -21.19 5.98 3.04
C ALA A 121 -20.49 7.29 2.70
N THR A 122 -19.25 7.50 3.16
CA THR A 122 -18.47 8.72 2.94
C THR A 122 -17.23 8.36 2.13
N ILE A 123 -17.17 8.83 0.89
CA ILE A 123 -16.09 8.54 -0.05
C ILE A 123 -15.44 9.85 -0.48
N ILE A 124 -14.13 9.97 -0.31
CA ILE A 124 -13.30 11.04 -0.88
C ILE A 124 -12.61 10.45 -2.11
N ASP A 125 -12.90 11.00 -3.28
CA ASP A 125 -12.49 10.43 -4.56
C ASP A 125 -11.60 11.41 -5.33
N GLY A 126 -10.33 11.06 -5.48
CA GLY A 126 -9.32 11.84 -6.21
C GLY A 126 -9.40 11.72 -7.74
N MET A 127 -10.31 10.87 -8.26
CA MET A 127 -10.61 10.75 -9.69
C MET A 127 -9.39 10.40 -10.58
N GLY A 128 -8.32 9.88 -10.00
CA GLY A 128 -7.06 9.50 -10.66
C GLY A 128 -6.23 10.70 -11.13
N ARG A 129 -6.45 11.90 -10.56
CA ARG A 129 -5.85 13.15 -11.05
C ARG A 129 -4.62 13.58 -10.28
N ASP A 130 -4.77 13.71 -8.96
CA ASP A 130 -3.71 14.11 -8.04
C ASP A 130 -3.79 13.28 -6.74
N ARG A 131 -2.80 13.45 -5.88
CA ARG A 131 -2.80 13.00 -4.49
C ARG A 131 -3.95 13.68 -3.75
N ILE A 132 -4.66 12.92 -2.92
CA ILE A 132 -5.85 13.44 -2.22
C ILE A 132 -5.42 14.30 -1.03
N PHE A 133 -4.53 13.78 -0.19
CA PHE A 133 -4.07 14.47 1.01
C PHE A 133 -2.55 14.61 1.03
N ASP A 134 -2.08 15.84 1.26
CA ASP A 134 -0.68 16.15 1.54
C ASP A 134 -0.56 16.87 2.89
N PHE A 135 -0.17 16.14 3.93
CA PHE A 135 0.03 16.67 5.27
C PHE A 135 1.50 17.02 5.47
N GLN A 136 1.86 18.29 5.27
CA GLN A 136 3.25 18.74 5.27
C GLN A 136 3.78 19.19 6.63
N VAL A 137 2.92 19.23 7.64
CA VAL A 137 3.24 19.76 8.97
C VAL A 137 3.08 18.69 10.04
N ALA A 138 3.86 18.83 11.11
CA ALA A 138 3.85 17.91 12.25
C ALA A 138 2.67 18.25 13.18
N GLU A 139 1.62 17.43 13.15
CA GLU A 139 0.40 17.63 13.94
C GLU A 139 -0.15 16.29 14.46
N THR A 140 -1.21 16.36 15.27
CA THR A 140 -2.02 15.17 15.58
C THR A 140 -3.12 15.05 14.53
N ILE A 141 -3.07 14.00 13.71
CA ILE A 141 -4.03 13.79 12.61
C ILE A 141 -4.82 12.52 12.86
N ASN A 142 -6.14 12.65 12.90
CA ASN A 142 -7.07 11.53 13.02
C ASN A 142 -7.93 11.45 11.76
N ILE A 143 -7.98 10.28 11.13
CA ILE A 143 -8.88 10.02 9.99
C ILE A 143 -9.77 8.86 10.39
N GLU A 144 -11.09 9.03 10.29
CA GLU A 144 -12.00 7.99 10.73
C GLU A 144 -13.26 7.87 9.87
N ARG A 145 -13.71 6.62 9.70
CA ARG A 145 -15.02 6.26 9.16
C ARG A 145 -15.28 6.77 7.74
N LEU A 146 -14.31 6.65 6.84
CA LEU A 146 -14.44 7.08 5.44
C LEU A 146 -13.57 6.25 4.50
N ALA A 147 -13.89 6.29 3.21
CA ALA A 147 -13.05 5.76 2.15
C ALA A 147 -12.31 6.89 1.42
N ILE A 148 -11.06 6.61 1.05
CA ILE A 148 -10.18 7.45 0.24
C ILE A 148 -9.83 6.62 -0.98
N GLN A 149 -10.14 7.11 -2.17
CA GLN A 149 -9.95 6.32 -3.38
C GLN A 149 -9.48 7.11 -4.58
N ASN A 150 -8.82 6.40 -5.50
CA ASN A 150 -8.38 6.92 -6.79
C ASN A 150 -7.49 8.18 -6.66
N GLY A 151 -6.66 8.26 -5.62
CA GLY A 151 -5.60 9.27 -5.58
C GLY A 151 -4.48 8.88 -6.53
N LYS A 152 -3.88 9.85 -7.25
CA LYS A 152 -2.74 9.57 -8.12
C LYS A 152 -1.68 10.65 -8.02
N ASN A 153 -0.48 10.30 -7.57
CA ASN A 153 0.68 11.18 -7.65
C ASN A 153 1.60 10.69 -8.79
N LYS A 154 1.73 11.48 -9.87
CA LYS A 154 2.62 11.17 -10.98
C LYS A 154 3.80 12.15 -11.02
N GLY A 155 5.02 11.61 -11.01
CA GLY A 155 6.23 12.37 -11.24
C GLY A 155 6.32 12.84 -12.68
N LEU A 156 6.99 13.97 -12.91
CA LEU A 156 7.30 14.44 -14.25
C LEU A 156 8.25 13.45 -14.93
N ASP A 157 7.92 13.07 -16.16
CA ASP A 157 8.82 12.32 -17.01
C ASP A 157 9.99 13.22 -17.41
N GLY A 158 11.16 12.61 -17.60
CA GLY A 158 12.32 13.27 -18.14
C GLY A 158 12.08 13.74 -19.58
N LEU A 159 12.61 14.90 -19.93
CA LEU A 159 12.62 15.35 -21.31
C LEU A 159 13.63 14.53 -22.12
N ASP A 160 13.23 14.12 -23.32
CA ASP A 160 14.15 13.49 -24.27
C ASP A 160 15.24 14.47 -24.71
N GLY A 161 16.39 13.92 -25.06
CA GLY A 161 17.45 14.64 -25.75
C GLY A 161 16.95 15.22 -27.07
N VAL A 162 17.37 16.44 -27.40
CA VAL A 162 16.92 17.12 -28.62
C VAL A 162 17.81 16.73 -29.80
N TRP A 163 17.20 16.19 -30.85
CA TRP A 163 17.89 15.86 -32.10
C TRP A 163 18.48 17.10 -32.78
N GLY A 164 19.77 17.05 -33.12
CA GLY A 164 20.43 18.00 -34.01
C GLY A 164 20.88 19.35 -33.45
N GLN A 165 21.01 19.51 -32.13
CA GLN A 165 21.61 20.72 -31.54
C GLN A 165 23.13 20.67 -31.34
N SER A 166 23.78 19.50 -31.46
CA SER A 166 25.22 19.38 -31.24
C SER A 166 25.98 18.88 -32.49
N VAL A 167 26.53 19.83 -33.24
CA VAL A 167 27.68 19.56 -34.14
C VAL A 167 28.97 19.63 -33.30
N GLY A 168 29.37 18.49 -32.73
CA GLY A 168 30.67 18.30 -32.07
C GLY A 168 30.60 17.86 -30.60
N SER A 169 31.07 16.63 -30.34
CA SER A 169 31.44 16.02 -29.04
C SER A 169 30.42 16.08 -27.89
N GLY A 170 29.16 15.73 -28.15
CA GLY A 170 28.18 15.39 -27.12
C GLY A 170 26.77 15.74 -27.56
N ASN A 171 25.93 14.73 -27.83
CA ASN A 171 24.51 14.96 -28.11
C ASN A 171 23.75 15.20 -26.80
N ASP A 172 22.54 15.72 -26.91
CA ASP A 172 21.71 16.00 -25.73
C ASP A 172 21.27 14.68 -25.08
N ASN A 173 21.61 14.51 -23.81
CA ASN A 173 21.17 13.37 -23.01
C ASN A 173 19.71 13.57 -22.56
N GLY A 174 19.01 12.47 -22.36
CA GLY A 174 17.70 12.45 -21.73
C GLY A 174 17.79 12.92 -20.27
N ALA A 175 16.80 13.70 -19.83
CA ALA A 175 16.69 14.10 -18.43
C ALA A 175 16.11 12.98 -17.56
N SER A 176 16.41 12.98 -16.27
CA SER A 176 15.80 12.03 -15.33
C SER A 176 14.34 12.37 -15.03
N GLY A 177 13.53 11.35 -14.78
CA GLY A 177 12.19 11.50 -14.23
C GLY A 177 12.19 11.96 -12.76
N SER A 178 11.04 12.37 -12.26
CA SER A 178 10.85 12.84 -10.88
C SER A 178 10.22 11.78 -9.97
N SER A 179 10.74 11.64 -8.75
CA SER A 179 10.25 10.63 -7.78
C SER A 179 8.96 11.08 -7.09
N VAL A 180 8.17 10.12 -6.61
CA VAL A 180 6.92 10.38 -5.90
C VAL A 180 6.76 9.55 -4.64
N THR A 181 5.98 10.09 -3.71
CA THR A 181 5.62 9.45 -2.43
C THR A 181 4.15 9.67 -2.14
N GLY A 182 3.45 8.64 -1.69
CA GLY A 182 2.02 8.69 -1.38
C GLY A 182 1.19 8.82 -2.66
N GLY A 183 0.41 7.80 -3.04
CA GLY A 183 -0.55 7.95 -4.14
C GLY A 183 -1.87 8.57 -3.68
N GLY A 184 -2.35 8.15 -2.51
CA GLY A 184 -3.56 8.71 -1.89
C GLY A 184 -3.23 9.74 -0.81
N ILE A 185 -2.35 9.37 0.11
CA ILE A 185 -2.04 10.16 1.31
C ILE A 185 -0.53 10.26 1.50
N TYR A 186 -0.04 11.46 1.75
CA TYR A 186 1.34 11.70 2.14
C TYR A 186 1.39 12.43 3.48
N PHE A 187 2.07 11.84 4.46
CA PHE A 187 2.42 12.49 5.72
C PHE A 187 3.90 12.83 5.68
N SER A 188 4.24 14.11 5.47
CA SER A 188 5.62 14.59 5.37
C SER A 188 6.21 14.98 6.74
N GLY A 189 5.39 15.41 7.70
CA GLY A 189 5.83 15.76 9.06
C GLY A 189 5.92 14.55 10.00
N SER A 190 6.80 14.61 11.02
CA SER A 190 6.78 13.67 12.15
C SER A 190 5.53 13.91 13.01
N SER A 191 4.50 13.11 12.79
CA SER A 191 3.14 13.36 13.31
C SER A 191 2.67 12.23 14.23
N THR A 192 1.66 12.52 15.04
CA THR A 192 0.87 11.46 15.70
C THR A 192 -0.36 11.19 14.86
N ILE A 193 -0.46 9.98 14.30
CA ILE A 193 -1.45 9.66 13.29
C ILE A 193 -2.30 8.48 13.75
N THR A 194 -3.61 8.68 13.76
CA THR A 194 -4.58 7.62 14.03
C THR A 194 -5.51 7.46 12.85
N MET A 195 -5.66 6.23 12.35
CA MET A 195 -6.66 5.89 11.35
C MET A 195 -7.57 4.80 11.90
N THR A 196 -8.89 5.05 11.89
CA THR A 196 -9.89 4.12 12.43
C THR A 196 -11.03 3.91 11.45
N GLN A 197 -11.29 2.66 11.04
CA GLN A 197 -12.36 2.35 10.07
C GLN A 197 -12.18 3.14 8.75
N VAL A 198 -10.96 3.19 8.23
CA VAL A 198 -10.61 3.87 6.98
C VAL A 198 -10.29 2.85 5.90
N VAL A 199 -10.81 3.08 4.69
CA VAL A 199 -10.45 2.29 3.50
C VAL A 199 -9.65 3.18 2.54
N VAL A 200 -8.43 2.79 2.19
CA VAL A 200 -7.62 3.44 1.16
C VAL A 200 -7.50 2.50 -0.03
N ARG A 201 -8.05 2.88 -1.20
CA ARG A 201 -8.11 1.98 -2.35
C ARG A 201 -7.81 2.60 -3.71
N ASN A 202 -7.27 1.80 -4.60
CA ASN A 202 -7.01 2.16 -6.00
C ASN A 202 -6.13 3.43 -6.15
N CYS A 203 -5.31 3.74 -5.15
CA CYS A 203 -4.42 4.88 -5.21
C CYS A 203 -3.10 4.48 -5.89
N VAL A 204 -2.49 5.43 -6.60
CA VAL A 204 -1.28 5.18 -7.42
C VAL A 204 -0.21 6.23 -7.13
N ALA A 205 0.96 5.79 -6.69
CA ALA A 205 2.19 6.57 -6.77
C ALA A 205 2.97 6.12 -8.00
N GLN A 206 3.14 7.00 -8.99
CA GLN A 206 3.83 6.72 -10.24
C GLN A 206 5.07 7.62 -10.40
N GLY A 207 6.27 7.05 -10.36
CA GLY A 207 7.51 7.76 -10.68
C GLY A 207 7.54 8.17 -12.16
N GLY A 208 8.18 9.30 -12.46
CA GLY A 208 8.40 9.71 -13.84
C GLY A 208 9.42 8.81 -14.55
N ASP A 209 9.17 8.54 -15.82
CA ASP A 209 10.12 7.82 -16.68
C ASP A 209 11.34 8.71 -16.99
N GLY A 210 12.50 8.13 -17.25
CA GLY A 210 13.64 8.87 -17.80
C GLY A 210 13.42 9.19 -19.27
N GLY A 211 13.86 10.36 -19.72
CA GLY A 211 13.81 10.73 -21.14
C GLY A 211 14.85 9.98 -21.95
N ASP A 212 14.62 9.79 -23.24
CA ASP A 212 15.55 9.08 -24.11
C ASP A 212 16.73 9.98 -24.51
N GLY A 213 17.88 9.37 -24.80
CA GLY A 213 19.04 10.07 -25.34
C GLY A 213 18.85 10.46 -26.81
N ALA A 214 19.43 11.59 -27.24
CA ALA A 214 19.31 12.02 -28.63
C ALA A 214 20.12 11.15 -29.59
N ASP A 215 19.49 10.74 -30.69
CA ASP A 215 20.18 10.14 -31.83
C ASP A 215 21.29 11.07 -32.36
N MET A 216 22.32 10.45 -32.92
CA MET A 216 23.42 11.17 -33.54
C MET A 216 23.02 11.82 -34.87
N VAL A 217 23.55 13.01 -35.12
CA VAL A 217 23.51 13.63 -36.44
C VAL A 217 24.79 13.26 -37.20
N PRO A 218 24.70 12.83 -38.48
CA PRO A 218 25.87 12.54 -39.29
C PRO A 218 26.83 13.76 -39.35
N ASN A 219 28.10 13.54 -39.03
CA ASN A 219 29.16 14.53 -39.17
C ASN A 219 30.27 13.97 -40.09
N GLU A 220 30.76 14.81 -41.00
CA GLU A 220 31.81 14.46 -41.97
C GLU A 220 33.22 14.49 -41.39
N SER A 221 33.41 14.86 -40.11
CA SER A 221 34.74 14.89 -39.47
C SER A 221 34.66 14.78 -37.93
N GLY A 222 35.04 13.63 -37.35
CA GLY A 222 35.26 13.49 -35.90
C GLY A 222 34.95 12.10 -35.30
N SER A 223 35.02 12.02 -33.97
CA SER A 223 34.43 10.96 -33.13
C SER A 223 33.09 11.43 -32.59
N GLY A 224 32.07 10.57 -32.55
CA GLY A 224 30.80 10.93 -31.90
C GLY A 224 30.08 9.76 -31.26
N SER A 225 29.40 10.09 -30.16
CA SER A 225 28.52 9.20 -29.41
C SER A 225 27.11 9.78 -29.46
N ALA A 226 26.11 8.92 -29.54
CA ALA A 226 24.72 9.32 -29.32
C ALA A 226 24.48 9.69 -27.84
N GLY A 227 23.39 10.39 -27.58
CA GLY A 227 23.06 10.88 -26.24
C GLY A 227 22.64 9.72 -25.33
N ASP A 228 22.92 9.86 -24.04
CA ASP A 228 22.54 8.85 -23.06
C ASP A 228 21.10 9.03 -22.58
N GLY A 229 20.44 7.94 -22.19
CA GLY A 229 19.12 7.97 -21.57
C GLY A 229 19.13 8.53 -20.15
N GLY A 230 17.99 9.06 -19.73
CA GLY A 230 17.74 9.61 -18.41
C GLY A 230 17.30 8.56 -17.39
N TRP A 231 17.44 8.85 -16.10
CA TRP A 231 17.11 7.88 -15.04
C TRP A 231 15.60 7.82 -14.80
N GLY A 232 15.05 6.61 -14.65
CA GLY A 232 13.71 6.45 -14.13
C GLY A 232 13.62 6.86 -12.66
N ALA A 233 12.41 7.19 -12.19
CA ALA A 233 12.23 7.72 -10.84
C ALA A 233 11.50 6.78 -9.87
N SER A 234 11.78 6.90 -8.57
CA SER A 234 11.21 6.01 -7.56
C SER A 234 9.76 6.31 -7.21
N ALA A 235 9.05 5.29 -6.72
CA ALA A 235 7.70 5.43 -6.19
C ALA A 235 7.57 4.74 -4.83
N GLN A 236 7.00 5.44 -3.84
CA GLN A 236 6.88 4.93 -2.48
C GLN A 236 5.48 5.14 -1.91
N GLY A 237 4.87 4.12 -1.31
CA GLY A 237 3.58 4.24 -0.64
C GLY A 237 2.43 4.48 -1.63
N GLY A 238 2.07 3.48 -2.43
CA GLY A 238 1.01 3.64 -3.44
C GLY A 238 -0.33 4.10 -2.86
N GLY A 239 -0.69 3.58 -1.69
CA GLY A 239 -1.81 4.11 -0.90
C GLY A 239 -1.37 5.26 -0.02
N VAL A 240 -0.52 4.95 0.96
CA VAL A 240 -0.09 5.88 2.00
C VAL A 240 1.41 5.84 2.22
N TYR A 241 2.01 7.01 2.41
CA TYR A 241 3.38 7.16 2.88
C TYR A 241 3.40 7.89 4.22
N PHE A 242 4.10 7.30 5.20
CA PHE A 242 4.35 7.88 6.52
C PHE A 242 5.83 8.25 6.67
N ASN A 243 6.13 9.52 6.95
CA ASN A 243 7.51 9.96 7.16
C ASN A 243 8.10 9.56 8.53
N ALA A 244 9.43 9.66 8.60
CA ALA A 244 10.27 9.38 9.76
C ALA A 244 9.80 10.08 11.03
N GLY A 245 9.90 9.37 12.15
CA GLY A 245 9.62 9.93 13.48
C GLY A 245 8.14 10.02 13.83
N SER A 246 7.25 9.43 13.04
CA SER A 246 5.81 9.43 13.32
C SER A 246 5.41 8.33 14.32
N ASN A 247 4.39 8.62 15.13
CA ASN A 247 3.68 7.63 15.95
C ASN A 247 2.39 7.26 15.23
N ILE A 248 2.22 5.98 14.89
CA ILE A 248 1.15 5.56 13.97
C ILE A 248 0.31 4.47 14.63
N THR A 249 -1.00 4.67 14.65
CA THR A 249 -1.99 3.67 15.05
C THR A 249 -3.01 3.47 13.93
N LEU A 250 -3.12 2.24 13.44
CA LEU A 250 -4.11 1.84 12.45
C LEU A 250 -5.04 0.80 13.07
N THR A 251 -6.35 1.04 13.04
CA THR A 251 -7.35 0.14 13.60
C THR A 251 -8.52 -0.04 12.64
N ASP A 252 -8.90 -1.30 12.39
CA ASP A 252 -10.02 -1.64 11.49
C ASP A 252 -9.91 -0.98 10.10
N CYS A 253 -8.69 -0.81 9.59
CA CYS A 253 -8.44 -0.17 8.30
C CYS A 253 -8.23 -1.19 7.18
N ALA A 254 -8.47 -0.77 5.93
CA ALA A 254 -8.19 -1.58 4.75
C ALA A 254 -7.40 -0.81 3.70
N PHE A 255 -6.37 -1.43 3.14
CA PHE A 255 -5.53 -0.91 2.06
C PHE A 255 -5.66 -1.86 0.88
N LEU A 256 -6.39 -1.43 -0.16
CA LEU A 256 -6.87 -2.30 -1.23
C LEU A 256 -6.37 -1.83 -2.60
N ASN A 257 -5.73 -2.71 -3.38
CA ASN A 257 -5.40 -2.45 -4.79
C ASN A 257 -4.60 -1.16 -5.04
N ASN A 258 -3.80 -0.73 -4.07
CA ASN A 258 -2.95 0.44 -4.26
C ASN A 258 -1.64 0.06 -4.95
N THR A 259 -1.10 0.97 -5.75
CA THR A 259 0.07 0.68 -6.60
C THR A 259 1.17 1.72 -6.40
N ALA A 260 2.38 1.27 -6.07
CA ALA A 260 3.60 2.03 -6.24
C ALA A 260 4.29 1.54 -7.53
N GLN A 261 4.41 2.39 -8.53
CA GLN A 261 5.02 2.09 -9.81
C GLN A 261 6.16 3.07 -10.07
N SER A 262 7.41 2.61 -10.08
CA SER A 262 8.52 3.47 -10.46
C SER A 262 8.61 3.66 -11.97
N GLY A 263 9.32 4.71 -12.36
CA GLY A 263 9.59 5.03 -13.75
C GLY A 263 10.73 4.18 -14.32
N LYS A 264 10.63 3.96 -15.63
CA LYS A 264 11.63 3.27 -16.45
C LYS A 264 12.84 4.16 -16.70
N GLY A 265 14.00 3.54 -16.92
CA GLY A 265 15.15 4.26 -17.48
C GLY A 265 14.89 4.61 -18.94
N GLY A 266 15.39 5.76 -19.36
CA GLY A 266 15.40 6.16 -20.76
C GLY A 266 16.39 5.34 -21.58
N ASP A 267 16.06 5.16 -22.85
CA ASP A 267 16.90 4.45 -23.81
C ASP A 267 18.04 5.36 -24.28
N GLY A 268 19.16 4.75 -24.66
CA GLY A 268 20.26 5.46 -25.29
C GLY A 268 19.96 5.78 -26.75
N GLY A 269 20.42 6.93 -27.24
CA GLY A 269 20.23 7.31 -28.64
C GLY A 269 21.03 6.42 -29.59
N ASN A 270 20.57 6.29 -30.83
CA ASN A 270 21.29 5.54 -31.87
C ASN A 270 22.33 6.41 -32.55
N ALA A 271 23.46 5.82 -32.92
CA ALA A 271 24.44 6.47 -33.76
C ALA A 271 24.18 6.21 -35.24
N THR A 272 24.26 7.25 -36.06
CA THR A 272 24.06 7.18 -37.51
C THR A 272 25.37 7.03 -38.27
N ALA A 273 25.32 6.39 -39.45
CA ALA A 273 26.48 6.17 -40.31
C ALA A 273 27.14 7.48 -40.78
N GLY A 274 28.48 7.52 -40.81
CA GLY A 274 29.26 8.66 -41.30
C GLY A 274 30.76 8.34 -41.44
N ASP A 275 31.51 9.22 -42.12
CA ASP A 275 32.97 9.12 -42.28
C ASP A 275 33.73 9.47 -41.00
N MET A 276 33.46 8.71 -39.94
CA MET A 276 33.90 8.99 -38.58
C MET A 276 34.98 8.02 -38.11
N SER A 277 35.83 8.51 -37.20
CA SER A 277 36.93 7.75 -36.60
C SER A 277 36.56 7.02 -35.30
N TYR A 278 35.31 7.19 -34.82
CA TYR A 278 34.70 6.44 -33.72
C TYR A 278 33.19 6.69 -33.72
N VAL A 279 32.39 5.61 -33.62
CA VAL A 279 30.91 5.67 -33.59
C VAL A 279 30.40 4.83 -32.42
N SER A 280 29.58 5.42 -31.56
CA SER A 280 28.98 4.72 -30.43
C SER A 280 27.50 5.08 -30.28
N GLY A 281 26.66 4.06 -30.10
CA GLY A 281 25.34 4.26 -29.54
C GLY A 281 25.44 4.86 -28.13
N GLY A 282 24.39 5.55 -27.71
CA GLY A 282 24.27 6.16 -26.40
C GLY A 282 23.97 5.09 -25.36
N ASP A 283 24.41 5.32 -24.14
CA ASP A 283 24.13 4.41 -23.04
C ASP A 283 22.71 4.65 -22.53
N ALA A 284 22.03 3.59 -22.10
CA ALA A 284 20.73 3.73 -21.47
C ALA A 284 20.86 4.19 -20.01
N SER A 285 19.76 4.14 -19.28
CA SER A 285 19.75 4.41 -17.84
C SER A 285 18.93 3.41 -17.03
N TYR A 286 19.12 3.43 -15.71
CA TYR A 286 18.47 2.50 -14.78
C TYR A 286 16.96 2.75 -14.66
N GLY A 287 16.21 1.65 -14.55
CA GLY A 287 14.87 1.67 -13.98
C GLY A 287 14.93 1.86 -12.47
N SER A 288 14.01 2.64 -11.91
CA SER A 288 14.02 2.95 -10.48
C SER A 288 13.25 1.93 -9.63
N SER A 289 13.41 1.99 -8.32
CA SER A 289 12.75 1.06 -7.38
C SER A 289 11.37 1.54 -6.90
N ALA A 290 10.49 0.58 -6.62
CA ALA A 290 9.17 0.79 -6.02
C ALA A 290 9.03 0.12 -4.66
N GLN A 291 8.42 0.81 -3.70
CA GLN A 291 8.40 0.39 -2.30
C GLN A 291 7.02 0.64 -1.67
N GLY A 292 6.43 -0.37 -1.04
CA GLY A 292 5.18 -0.18 -0.29
C GLY A 292 3.99 0.10 -1.20
N GLY A 293 3.54 -0.90 -1.97
CA GLY A 293 2.40 -0.71 -2.88
C GLY A 293 1.13 -0.26 -2.14
N GLY A 294 0.85 -0.86 -0.99
CA GLY A 294 -0.18 -0.41 -0.07
C GLY A 294 0.31 0.75 0.78
N VAL A 295 1.27 0.45 1.65
CA VAL A 295 1.74 1.41 2.67
C VAL A 295 3.26 1.39 2.78
N TYR A 296 3.84 2.58 2.91
CA TYR A 296 5.23 2.78 3.24
C TYR A 296 5.39 3.44 4.62
N PHE A 297 6.07 2.76 5.53
CA PHE A 297 6.47 3.29 6.84
C PHE A 297 7.96 3.63 6.83
N SER A 298 8.27 4.92 6.88
CA SER A 298 9.63 5.41 7.06
C SER A 298 9.91 5.57 8.55
N GLN A 299 10.72 4.69 9.12
CA GLN A 299 11.30 4.80 10.47
C GLN A 299 10.35 5.36 11.55
N PRO A 300 9.17 4.75 11.75
CA PRO A 300 8.26 5.22 12.79
C PRO A 300 8.87 5.01 14.18
N THR A 301 8.58 5.92 15.10
CA THR A 301 8.95 5.78 16.52
C THR A 301 8.04 4.82 17.24
N GLN A 302 6.77 4.71 16.80
CA GLN A 302 5.81 3.73 17.24
C GLN A 302 4.91 3.33 16.07
N LEU A 303 4.61 2.04 15.95
CA LEU A 303 3.68 1.51 14.96
C LEU A 303 2.84 0.39 15.57
N THR A 304 1.52 0.62 15.60
CA THR A 304 0.52 -0.35 16.00
C THR A 304 -0.48 -0.51 14.86
N VAL A 305 -0.66 -1.75 14.40
CA VAL A 305 -1.60 -2.11 13.32
C VAL A 305 -2.48 -3.24 13.82
N GLU A 306 -3.76 -2.95 14.02
CA GLU A 306 -4.72 -3.89 14.60
C GLU A 306 -5.94 -4.05 13.69
N ASN A 307 -6.40 -5.30 13.49
CA ASN A 307 -7.59 -5.62 12.70
C ASN A 307 -7.56 -5.04 11.27
N CYS A 308 -6.37 -4.86 10.68
CA CYS A 308 -6.23 -4.24 9.37
C CYS A 308 -6.08 -5.26 8.24
N VAL A 309 -6.50 -4.87 7.04
CA VAL A 309 -6.39 -5.66 5.82
C VAL A 309 -5.51 -4.94 4.79
N PHE A 310 -4.57 -5.66 4.19
CA PHE A 310 -3.72 -5.20 3.10
C PHE A 310 -3.84 -6.21 1.97
N THR A 311 -4.62 -5.89 0.93
CA THR A 311 -4.85 -6.83 -0.16
C THR A 311 -4.81 -6.24 -1.56
N GLY A 312 -4.31 -7.05 -2.51
CA GLY A 312 -4.24 -6.69 -3.93
C GLY A 312 -3.25 -5.56 -4.23
N ASN A 313 -2.44 -5.11 -3.27
CA ASN A 313 -1.54 -3.99 -3.46
C ASN A 313 -0.28 -4.40 -4.22
N LYS A 314 0.32 -3.46 -4.94
CA LYS A 314 1.38 -3.75 -5.91
C LYS A 314 2.55 -2.76 -5.84
N ALA A 315 3.77 -3.27 -5.75
CA ALA A 315 5.00 -2.51 -5.99
C ALA A 315 5.61 -2.99 -7.32
N VAL A 316 5.93 -2.06 -8.23
CA VAL A 316 6.47 -2.35 -9.57
C VAL A 316 7.73 -1.56 -9.82
N GLY A 317 8.86 -2.25 -9.92
CA GLY A 317 10.12 -1.68 -10.34
C GLY A 317 10.07 -1.22 -11.80
N GLY A 318 10.82 -0.17 -12.14
CA GLY A 318 10.91 0.35 -13.49
C GLY A 318 11.81 -0.54 -14.33
N ASP A 319 11.49 -0.73 -15.60
CA ASP A 319 12.40 -1.42 -16.51
C ASP A 319 13.66 -0.56 -16.74
N GLY A 320 14.81 -1.20 -16.92
CA GLY A 320 16.02 -0.51 -17.37
C GLY A 320 15.93 -0.17 -18.84
N GLY A 321 16.56 0.94 -19.23
CA GLY A 321 16.61 1.39 -20.61
C GLY A 321 17.51 0.50 -21.47
N ASN A 322 17.24 0.48 -22.78
CA ASN A 322 18.03 -0.21 -23.79
C ASN A 322 19.15 0.69 -24.31
N GLY A 323 20.33 0.12 -24.52
CA GLY A 323 21.44 0.84 -25.14
C GLY A 323 21.17 1.09 -26.61
N GLY A 324 21.63 2.24 -27.11
CA GLY A 324 21.46 2.60 -28.52
C GLY A 324 22.40 1.82 -29.43
N ASP A 325 22.00 1.65 -30.69
CA ASP A 325 22.80 0.94 -31.69
C ASP A 325 23.90 1.84 -32.27
N ALA A 326 25.00 1.23 -32.69
CA ALA A 326 26.01 1.90 -33.53
C ALA A 326 25.93 1.47 -35.00
N ALA A 327 25.81 2.46 -35.89
CA ALA A 327 25.86 2.26 -37.34
C ALA A 327 27.29 2.26 -37.92
N HIS A 328 27.36 2.03 -39.24
CA HIS A 328 28.57 1.87 -40.07
C HIS A 328 29.67 2.91 -39.80
N ALA A 329 30.88 2.41 -39.49
CA ALA A 329 32.09 3.21 -39.29
C ALA A 329 33.09 2.96 -40.44
N THR A 330 33.19 3.89 -41.39
CA THR A 330 33.98 3.71 -42.63
C THR A 330 35.50 3.71 -42.42
N THR A 331 35.98 4.22 -41.27
CA THR A 331 37.43 4.32 -40.97
C THR A 331 37.85 3.77 -39.60
N SER A 332 36.92 3.22 -38.79
CA SER A 332 37.21 2.83 -37.40
C SER A 332 36.27 1.77 -36.79
N SER A 333 36.24 1.72 -35.45
CA SER A 333 35.39 0.84 -34.64
C SER A 333 33.97 1.39 -34.42
N ALA A 334 33.01 0.49 -34.20
CA ALA A 334 31.62 0.75 -33.83
C ALA A 334 31.26 0.05 -32.51
N TYR A 335 30.60 0.76 -31.58
CA TYR A 335 30.23 0.26 -30.25
C TYR A 335 28.75 0.47 -29.95
N GLY A 336 28.01 -0.60 -29.70
CA GLY A 336 26.64 -0.49 -29.19
C GLY A 336 26.64 0.07 -27.76
N GLY A 337 25.64 0.87 -27.42
CA GLY A 337 25.46 1.41 -26.06
C GLY A 337 25.05 0.33 -25.06
N TYR A 338 25.33 0.55 -23.78
CA TYR A 338 24.95 -0.40 -22.73
C TYR A 338 23.47 -0.28 -22.37
N GLY A 339 22.80 -1.44 -22.24
CA GLY A 339 21.52 -1.52 -21.52
C GLY A 339 21.75 -1.43 -20.02
N TYR A 340 20.72 -1.06 -19.26
CA TYR A 340 20.83 -0.84 -17.81
C TYR A 340 19.85 -1.68 -16.99
N SER A 341 20.12 -1.85 -15.70
CA SER A 341 19.34 -2.78 -14.88
C SER A 341 17.91 -2.29 -14.64
N GLY A 342 17.01 -3.27 -14.51
CA GLY A 342 15.66 -3.03 -14.00
C GLY A 342 15.70 -2.69 -12.51
N GLY A 343 14.71 -1.92 -12.08
CA GLY A 343 14.57 -1.48 -10.70
C GLY A 343 13.90 -2.52 -9.81
N ASP A 344 14.22 -2.48 -8.53
CA ASP A 344 13.68 -3.41 -7.54
C ASP A 344 12.24 -3.09 -7.12
N ALA A 345 11.50 -4.12 -6.71
CA ALA A 345 10.20 -3.96 -6.04
C ALA A 345 10.21 -4.59 -4.64
N THR A 346 9.77 -3.83 -3.65
CA THR A 346 9.74 -4.31 -2.26
C THR A 346 8.45 -3.94 -1.53
N GLY A 347 7.91 -4.84 -0.72
CA GLY A 347 6.73 -4.54 0.08
C GLY A 347 5.50 -4.28 -0.76
N GLY A 348 5.01 -5.26 -1.52
CA GLY A 348 3.80 -5.09 -2.34
C GLY A 348 2.61 -4.59 -1.51
N GLY A 349 2.37 -5.22 -0.37
CA GLY A 349 1.44 -4.75 0.65
C GLY A 349 2.06 -3.66 1.50
N ILE A 350 3.11 -4.02 2.23
CA ILE A 350 3.69 -3.18 3.27
C ILE A 350 5.20 -3.10 3.10
N TYR A 351 5.74 -1.88 3.10
CA TYR A 351 7.16 -1.64 3.32
C TYR A 351 7.39 -0.96 4.66
N LEU A 352 8.10 -1.64 5.56
CA LEU A 352 8.49 -1.14 6.87
C LEU A 352 10.01 -0.96 6.94
N ARG A 353 10.45 0.30 6.80
CA ARG A 353 11.80 0.67 7.21
C ARG A 353 11.76 0.98 8.71
N GLY A 354 12.07 -0.01 9.54
CA GLY A 354 12.07 0.16 10.98
C GLY A 354 13.15 1.09 11.51
N ASN A 355 13.00 1.41 12.79
CA ASN A 355 14.00 1.98 13.67
C ASN A 355 14.51 0.89 14.61
N SER A 356 15.82 0.70 14.69
CA SER A 356 16.47 -0.36 15.48
C SER A 356 16.26 -0.23 16.99
N SER A 357 15.61 0.84 17.44
CA SER A 357 15.25 1.10 18.84
C SER A 357 13.75 1.04 19.12
N ALA A 358 12.91 0.72 18.11
CA ALA A 358 11.46 0.71 18.24
C ALA A 358 10.88 -0.70 18.02
N ASP A 359 9.86 -1.00 18.83
CA ASP A 359 9.05 -2.21 18.73
C ASP A 359 7.77 -1.92 17.95
N TYR A 360 7.37 -2.87 17.11
CA TYR A 360 6.21 -2.75 16.23
C TYR A 360 5.24 -3.91 16.41
N LEU A 361 3.95 -3.60 16.46
CA LEU A 361 2.89 -4.57 16.68
C LEU A 361 1.94 -4.64 15.48
N PHE A 362 1.80 -5.84 14.95
CA PHE A 362 0.79 -6.21 13.97
C PHE A 362 -0.07 -7.31 14.59
N LYS A 363 -1.34 -7.02 14.83
CA LYS A 363 -2.26 -7.94 15.49
C LYS A 363 -3.54 -8.10 14.69
N ASP A 364 -4.00 -9.34 14.53
CA ASP A 364 -5.22 -9.66 13.80
C ASP A 364 -5.23 -9.10 12.36
N VAL A 365 -4.06 -9.07 11.71
CA VAL A 365 -3.87 -8.47 10.38
C VAL A 365 -4.01 -9.50 9.25
N VAL A 366 -4.54 -9.07 8.10
CA VAL A 366 -4.58 -9.88 6.88
C VAL A 366 -3.74 -9.21 5.80
N ILE A 367 -2.69 -9.88 5.34
CA ILE A 367 -1.80 -9.43 4.28
C ILE A 367 -1.91 -10.44 3.13
N SER A 368 -2.74 -10.14 2.13
CA SER A 368 -3.07 -11.13 1.11
C SER A 368 -3.02 -10.64 -0.33
N ASN A 369 -2.63 -11.51 -1.27
CA ASN A 369 -2.68 -11.24 -2.71
C ASN A 369 -1.91 -9.98 -3.15
N ASN A 370 -0.88 -9.59 -2.39
CA ASN A 370 -0.05 -8.45 -2.73
C ASN A 370 1.11 -8.87 -3.63
N GLN A 371 1.61 -7.96 -4.45
CA GLN A 371 2.61 -8.24 -5.48
C GLN A 371 3.80 -7.29 -5.38
N ALA A 372 5.01 -7.84 -5.42
CA ALA A 372 6.24 -7.08 -5.66
C ALA A 372 6.82 -7.58 -6.99
N ILE A 373 6.91 -6.71 -8.00
CA ILE A 373 7.34 -7.06 -9.36
C ILE A 373 8.57 -6.25 -9.75
N GLY A 374 9.74 -6.89 -9.85
CA GLY A 374 10.96 -6.24 -10.32
C GLY A 374 10.88 -5.89 -11.81
N GLY A 375 11.52 -4.78 -12.20
CA GLY A 375 11.59 -4.34 -13.60
C GLY A 375 12.54 -5.21 -14.41
N LYS A 376 12.38 -5.27 -15.72
CA LYS A 376 13.29 -6.02 -16.60
C LYS A 376 14.62 -5.28 -16.78
N GLY A 377 15.68 -6.03 -17.01
CA GLY A 377 16.96 -5.48 -17.46
C GLY A 377 16.86 -5.02 -18.91
N GLY A 378 17.53 -3.92 -19.22
CA GLY A 378 17.62 -3.34 -20.55
C GLY A 378 18.55 -4.12 -21.46
N ASN A 379 18.26 -4.09 -22.76
CA ASN A 379 19.06 -4.77 -23.77
C ASN A 379 20.31 -3.96 -24.12
N GLY A 380 21.40 -4.66 -24.45
CA GLY A 380 22.57 -4.01 -25.02
C GLY A 380 22.35 -3.63 -26.49
N GLY A 381 22.96 -2.52 -26.91
CA GLY A 381 22.89 -2.06 -28.29
C GLY A 381 23.76 -2.90 -29.25
N ASP A 382 23.32 -2.96 -30.50
CA ASP A 382 24.00 -3.62 -31.60
C ASP A 382 25.17 -2.76 -32.14
N ALA A 383 26.10 -3.39 -32.86
CA ALA A 383 27.18 -2.72 -33.57
C ALA A 383 27.27 -3.22 -35.02
N TRP A 384 27.24 -2.31 -35.99
CA TRP A 384 27.14 -2.64 -37.41
C TRP A 384 28.33 -2.12 -38.23
N ASP A 385 28.82 -2.94 -39.15
CA ASP A 385 29.75 -2.63 -40.24
C ASP A 385 30.93 -1.72 -39.83
N ALA A 386 31.86 -2.24 -39.02
CA ALA A 386 33.04 -1.48 -38.60
C ALA A 386 34.27 -1.78 -39.47
N TYR A 387 35.00 -0.76 -39.90
CA TYR A 387 36.28 -0.95 -40.62
C TYR A 387 37.31 -1.73 -39.79
N SER A 388 37.31 -1.58 -38.46
CA SER A 388 38.19 -2.33 -37.55
C SER A 388 37.41 -3.22 -36.57
N ASN A 389 36.90 -2.67 -35.46
CA ASN A 389 36.26 -3.45 -34.39
C ASN A 389 34.76 -3.17 -34.29
N ALA A 390 33.92 -4.20 -34.30
CA ALA A 390 32.51 -4.09 -33.95
C ALA A 390 32.26 -4.78 -32.59
N SER A 391 31.82 -4.00 -31.61
CA SER A 391 31.55 -4.50 -30.26
C SER A 391 30.15 -4.13 -29.84
N ALA A 392 29.26 -5.12 -29.80
CA ALA A 392 27.94 -4.96 -29.21
C ALA A 392 28.02 -4.98 -27.68
N SER A 393 26.96 -4.52 -27.02
CA SER A 393 26.95 -4.40 -25.56
C SER A 393 26.17 -5.51 -24.85
N THR A 394 26.48 -5.72 -23.58
CA THR A 394 25.82 -6.72 -22.74
C THR A 394 24.39 -6.34 -22.42
N GLY A 395 23.52 -7.34 -22.27
CA GLY A 395 22.24 -7.14 -21.60
C GLY A 395 22.45 -6.93 -20.10
N SER A 396 21.53 -6.21 -19.46
CA SER A 396 21.65 -5.87 -18.04
C SER A 396 20.76 -6.70 -17.13
N THR A 397 21.03 -6.68 -15.83
CA THR A 397 20.32 -7.51 -14.85
C THR A 397 18.87 -7.06 -14.63
N GLY A 398 17.96 -8.03 -14.46
CA GLY A 398 16.59 -7.77 -14.02
C GLY A 398 16.51 -7.32 -12.56
N GLY A 399 15.52 -6.48 -12.24
CA GLY A 399 15.26 -5.99 -10.89
C GLY A 399 14.78 -7.08 -9.95
N SER A 400 15.16 -6.99 -8.67
CA SER A 400 14.79 -7.96 -7.65
C SER A 400 13.39 -7.69 -7.09
N ALA A 401 12.76 -8.72 -6.52
CA ALA A 401 11.48 -8.61 -5.82
C ALA A 401 11.59 -9.14 -4.39
N SER A 402 11.10 -8.41 -3.39
CA SER A 402 11.16 -8.88 -2.00
C SER A 402 9.98 -8.49 -1.12
N GLY A 403 9.54 -9.42 -0.26
CA GLY A 403 8.53 -9.12 0.75
C GLY A 403 7.20 -8.71 0.14
N ALA A 404 6.64 -9.49 -0.79
CA ALA A 404 5.46 -9.05 -1.54
C ALA A 404 4.26 -8.79 -0.64
N GLY A 405 4.04 -9.61 0.40
CA GLY A 405 3.14 -9.25 1.48
C GLY A 405 3.71 -8.11 2.32
N MET A 406 4.83 -8.38 2.99
CA MET A 406 5.52 -7.42 3.84
C MET A 406 7.03 -7.49 3.65
N TYR A 407 7.65 -6.33 3.44
CA TYR A 407 9.09 -6.14 3.58
C TYR A 407 9.35 -5.36 4.86
N ALA A 408 10.18 -5.88 5.75
CA ALA A 408 10.52 -5.25 7.01
C ALA A 408 12.01 -5.34 7.32
N ARG A 409 12.59 -4.24 7.83
CA ARG A 409 13.99 -4.22 8.23
C ARG A 409 14.23 -3.32 9.43
N ASN A 410 15.36 -3.52 10.12
CA ASN A 410 15.87 -2.61 11.14
C ASN A 410 14.86 -2.37 12.28
N CYS A 411 14.23 -3.43 12.79
CA CYS A 411 13.27 -3.34 13.90
C CYS A 411 13.93 -3.78 15.20
N ALA A 412 13.70 -3.10 16.33
CA ALA A 412 14.09 -3.67 17.63
C ALA A 412 13.32 -4.98 17.86
N LEU A 413 12.01 -4.95 17.63
CA LEU A 413 11.14 -6.11 17.54
C LEU A 413 10.02 -5.85 16.55
N LEU A 414 9.75 -6.81 15.66
CA LEU A 414 8.49 -6.88 14.92
C LEU A 414 7.66 -8.04 15.49
N SER A 415 6.50 -7.77 16.05
CA SER A 415 5.56 -8.79 16.53
C SER A 415 4.36 -8.91 15.59
N ILE A 416 4.13 -10.10 15.04
CA ILE A 416 2.93 -10.43 14.27
C ILE A 416 2.16 -11.53 15.02
N VAL A 417 0.99 -11.18 15.56
CA VAL A 417 0.26 -11.98 16.55
C VAL A 417 -1.26 -11.95 16.34
N GLY A 418 -2.02 -12.64 17.18
CA GLY A 418 -3.47 -12.74 17.05
C GLY A 418 -3.88 -13.61 15.86
N ASP A 419 -5.07 -13.42 15.30
CA ASP A 419 -5.58 -14.14 14.13
C ASP A 419 -4.98 -13.60 12.81
N SER A 420 -3.67 -13.38 12.80
CA SER A 420 -2.97 -12.80 11.65
C SER A 420 -2.79 -13.81 10.49
N ARG A 421 -2.74 -13.29 9.25
CA ARG A 421 -2.60 -14.09 8.03
C ARG A 421 -1.72 -13.38 6.99
N ILE A 422 -0.82 -14.13 6.38
CA ILE A 422 0.01 -13.69 5.25
C ILE A 422 -0.20 -14.69 4.11
N THR A 423 -1.02 -14.37 3.12
CA THR A 423 -1.50 -15.38 2.16
C THR A 423 -1.51 -14.96 0.69
N GLY A 424 -1.13 -15.84 -0.23
CA GLY A 424 -1.29 -15.58 -1.66
C GLY A 424 -0.43 -14.45 -2.23
N ASN A 425 0.59 -13.98 -1.50
CA ASN A 425 1.43 -12.87 -1.96
C ASN A 425 2.50 -13.34 -2.95
N LEU A 426 2.84 -12.51 -3.95
CA LEU A 426 3.74 -12.85 -5.05
C LEU A 426 4.91 -11.87 -5.17
N ALA A 427 6.12 -12.33 -4.87
CA ALA A 427 7.36 -11.65 -5.25
C ALA A 427 7.82 -12.21 -6.60
N GLN A 428 7.84 -11.39 -7.65
CA GLN A 428 8.26 -11.76 -8.99
C GLN A 428 9.39 -10.85 -9.45
N ALA A 429 10.59 -11.37 -9.62
CA ALA A 429 11.71 -10.57 -10.12
C ALA A 429 11.65 -10.41 -11.64
N GLY A 430 12.37 -9.41 -12.15
CA GLY A 430 12.46 -9.11 -13.57
C GLY A 430 13.46 -9.99 -14.30
N ASP A 431 13.21 -10.26 -15.58
CA ASP A 431 14.15 -10.97 -16.45
C ASP A 431 15.35 -10.08 -16.79
N GLY A 432 16.49 -10.71 -17.07
CA GLY A 432 17.68 -10.05 -17.59
C GLY A 432 17.53 -9.66 -19.07
N GLY A 433 18.21 -8.58 -19.45
CA GLY A 433 18.22 -8.03 -20.80
C GLY A 433 18.99 -8.92 -21.79
N VAL A 434 18.63 -8.81 -23.05
CA VAL A 434 19.32 -9.49 -24.15
C VAL A 434 20.58 -8.71 -24.53
N ALA A 435 21.66 -9.40 -24.86
CA ALA A 435 22.86 -8.74 -25.40
C ALA A 435 22.66 -8.31 -26.85
N GLY A 436 23.36 -7.23 -27.23
CA GLY A 436 23.42 -6.78 -28.61
C GLY A 436 24.28 -7.70 -29.48
N ASN A 437 24.14 -7.52 -30.79
CA ASN A 437 24.80 -8.28 -31.84
C ASN A 437 25.82 -7.43 -32.60
N ALA A 438 26.91 -8.06 -33.02
CA ALA A 438 27.97 -7.41 -33.80
C ALA A 438 28.04 -7.96 -35.22
N TYR A 439 28.01 -7.09 -36.22
CA TYR A 439 27.99 -7.44 -37.64
C TYR A 439 29.18 -6.88 -38.40
N ASP A 440 29.77 -7.72 -39.25
CA ASP A 440 30.61 -7.36 -40.40
C ASP A 440 31.78 -6.40 -40.04
N ALA A 441 32.57 -6.79 -39.03
CA ALA A 441 33.82 -6.11 -38.65
C ALA A 441 34.98 -6.43 -39.61
N GLY A 442 35.87 -5.46 -39.85
CA GLY A 442 37.08 -5.67 -40.67
C GLY A 442 38.21 -6.41 -39.96
N ASP A 443 38.32 -6.30 -38.63
CA ASP A 443 39.33 -6.97 -37.80
C ASP A 443 38.70 -7.89 -36.74
N THR A 444 37.94 -7.36 -35.79
CA THR A 444 37.35 -8.14 -34.69
C THR A 444 35.89 -7.83 -34.44
N ALA A 445 35.06 -8.87 -34.31
CA ALA A 445 33.68 -8.78 -33.86
C ALA A 445 33.55 -9.51 -32.52
N THR A 446 33.03 -8.83 -31.48
CA THR A 446 32.89 -9.40 -30.14
C THR A 446 31.43 -9.65 -29.79
N ALA A 447 31.10 -10.89 -29.42
CA ALA A 447 29.78 -11.25 -28.92
C ALA A 447 29.68 -10.91 -27.43
N SER A 448 28.49 -10.52 -26.99
CA SER A 448 28.24 -10.04 -25.63
C SER A 448 27.30 -10.96 -24.87
N SER A 449 27.43 -10.99 -23.55
CA SER A 449 26.59 -11.83 -22.69
C SER A 449 25.22 -11.22 -22.43
N GLY A 450 24.22 -12.08 -22.28
CA GLY A 450 22.90 -11.68 -21.76
C GLY A 450 23.02 -11.24 -20.31
N GLY A 451 22.08 -10.42 -19.85
CA GLY A 451 22.01 -9.98 -18.46
C GLY A 451 21.41 -11.02 -17.54
N ASP A 452 21.76 -10.99 -16.27
CA ASP A 452 21.22 -11.95 -15.29
C ASP A 452 19.75 -11.67 -14.93
N GLY A 453 19.00 -12.71 -14.56
CA GLY A 453 17.67 -12.54 -13.99
C GLY A 453 17.73 -11.96 -12.57
N GLY A 454 16.71 -11.18 -12.19
CA GLY A 454 16.60 -10.64 -10.84
C GLY A 454 16.23 -11.70 -9.79
N SER A 455 16.58 -11.45 -8.52
CA SER A 455 16.29 -12.38 -7.42
C SER A 455 14.95 -12.10 -6.74
N ALA A 456 14.25 -13.13 -6.27
CA ALA A 456 12.97 -13.04 -5.57
C ALA A 456 13.01 -13.63 -4.16
N SER A 457 12.63 -12.86 -3.14
CA SER A 457 12.80 -13.27 -1.74
C SER A 457 11.58 -12.98 -0.87
N GLY A 458 11.16 -13.90 -0.01
CA GLY A 458 10.13 -13.59 1.00
C GLY A 458 8.78 -13.26 0.38
N GLY A 459 8.17 -14.19 -0.36
CA GLY A 459 6.87 -13.95 -1.03
C GLY A 459 5.82 -13.42 -0.05
N GLY A 460 5.72 -14.04 1.14
CA GLY A 460 4.90 -13.52 2.24
C GLY A 460 5.58 -12.40 3.01
N LEU A 461 6.67 -12.73 3.72
CA LEU A 461 7.45 -11.79 4.54
C LEU A 461 8.93 -11.82 4.17
N TYR A 462 9.55 -10.65 4.02
CA TYR A 462 10.99 -10.49 4.02
C TYR A 462 11.41 -9.69 5.25
N PHE A 463 12.19 -10.27 6.15
CA PHE A 463 12.63 -9.64 7.39
C PHE A 463 14.15 -9.67 7.56
N THR A 464 14.75 -8.52 7.85
CA THR A 464 16.21 -8.40 8.07
C THR A 464 16.56 -7.45 9.22
N ASN A 465 17.71 -7.67 9.84
CA ASN A 465 18.29 -6.76 10.85
C ASN A 465 17.31 -6.40 11.99
N GLY A 466 17.06 -7.33 12.90
CA GLY A 466 16.15 -7.10 14.02
C GLY A 466 15.67 -8.38 14.67
N ASN A 467 14.73 -8.26 15.59
CA ASN A 467 14.06 -9.42 16.18
C ASN A 467 12.65 -9.58 15.59
N LEU A 468 12.26 -10.81 15.32
CA LEU A 468 10.94 -11.17 14.81
C LEU A 468 10.22 -12.05 15.84
N HIS A 469 8.99 -11.71 16.17
CA HIS A 469 8.13 -12.51 17.03
C HIS A 469 6.85 -12.88 16.27
N PHE A 470 6.58 -14.18 16.24
CA PHE A 470 5.32 -14.72 15.76
C PHE A 470 4.52 -15.34 16.90
N GLY A 471 3.24 -14.98 16.97
CA GLY A 471 2.24 -15.77 17.68
C GLY A 471 1.71 -16.92 16.81
N ALA A 472 0.51 -17.39 17.09
CA ALA A 472 -0.22 -18.22 16.14
C ALA A 472 -0.61 -17.37 14.92
N LEU A 473 -0.24 -17.76 13.70
CA LEU A 473 -0.71 -17.10 12.47
C LEU A 473 -0.74 -18.08 11.28
N VAL A 474 -1.35 -17.69 10.16
CA VAL A 474 -1.30 -18.47 8.90
C VAL A 474 -0.36 -17.81 7.91
N ILE A 475 0.54 -18.59 7.31
CA ILE A 475 1.36 -18.15 6.18
C ILE A 475 1.17 -19.16 5.04
N SER A 476 0.37 -18.82 4.03
CA SER A 476 -0.06 -19.80 3.02
C SER A 476 -0.10 -19.29 1.58
N GLY A 477 0.24 -20.11 0.60
CA GLY A 477 0.08 -19.78 -0.83
C GLY A 477 0.99 -18.66 -1.34
N ASN A 478 2.00 -18.25 -0.58
CA ASN A 478 2.90 -17.17 -0.98
C ASN A 478 4.00 -17.67 -1.93
N ARG A 479 4.37 -16.85 -2.91
CA ARG A 479 5.24 -17.22 -4.02
C ARG A 479 6.41 -16.25 -4.17
N ALA A 480 7.61 -16.79 -4.39
CA ALA A 480 8.79 -16.04 -4.82
C ALA A 480 9.27 -16.62 -6.16
N LEU A 481 9.22 -15.85 -7.25
CA LEU A 481 9.57 -16.25 -8.60
C LEU A 481 10.72 -15.38 -9.09
N ALA A 482 11.90 -15.98 -9.28
CA ALA A 482 13.04 -15.23 -9.79
C ALA A 482 12.99 -15.05 -11.30
N GLY A 483 13.71 -14.04 -11.78
CA GLY A 483 13.78 -13.68 -13.19
C GLY A 483 14.64 -14.63 -13.99
N ASN A 484 14.36 -14.74 -15.28
CA ASN A 484 15.18 -15.52 -16.19
C ASN A 484 16.40 -14.73 -16.64
N GLY A 485 17.48 -15.43 -16.96
CA GLY A 485 18.64 -14.84 -17.60
C GLY A 485 18.35 -14.46 -19.06
N GLY A 486 18.91 -13.35 -19.49
CA GLY A 486 18.85 -12.85 -20.85
C GLY A 486 19.64 -13.70 -21.84
N LYS A 487 19.37 -13.53 -23.13
CA LYS A 487 20.09 -14.25 -24.19
C LYS A 487 21.41 -13.54 -24.50
N GLY A 488 22.47 -14.32 -24.75
CA GLY A 488 23.71 -13.80 -25.32
C GLY A 488 23.51 -13.35 -26.76
N GLY A 489 24.30 -12.36 -27.17
CA GLY A 489 24.34 -11.84 -28.53
C GLY A 489 25.23 -12.69 -29.43
N PHE A 490 25.25 -12.39 -30.71
CA PHE A 490 26.18 -13.03 -31.65
C PHE A 490 27.09 -12.03 -32.33
N ALA A 491 28.24 -12.50 -32.79
CA ALA A 491 29.19 -11.73 -33.58
C ALA A 491 29.51 -12.46 -34.87
N LYS A 492 29.39 -11.74 -35.98
CA LYS A 492 29.73 -12.23 -37.32
C LYS A 492 30.88 -11.41 -37.91
N ASN A 493 31.98 -12.08 -38.23
CA ASN A 493 33.17 -11.46 -38.86
C ASN A 493 33.43 -12.10 -40.24
N GLY A 494 32.84 -11.56 -41.30
CA GLY A 494 33.07 -12.05 -42.66
C GLY A 494 32.96 -13.58 -42.80
N ALA A 495 33.81 -14.20 -43.63
CA ALA A 495 33.74 -15.63 -43.97
C ALA A 495 34.32 -16.60 -42.91
N ALA A 496 34.74 -16.14 -41.72
CA ALA A 496 35.38 -17.01 -40.75
C ALA A 496 35.12 -16.59 -39.30
N ASN A 497 34.26 -17.38 -38.65
CA ASN A 497 34.02 -17.52 -37.20
C ASN A 497 32.85 -16.69 -36.65
N ASP A 498 31.72 -17.38 -36.46
CA ASP A 498 30.61 -16.93 -35.61
C ASP A 498 31.01 -17.14 -34.14
N TYR A 499 31.01 -16.07 -33.34
CA TYR A 499 31.13 -16.18 -31.89
C TYR A 499 29.75 -15.93 -31.27
N ALA A 500 29.29 -16.84 -30.43
CA ALA A 500 28.08 -16.65 -29.64
C ALA A 500 28.47 -16.23 -28.23
N GLY A 501 27.84 -15.17 -27.72
CA GLY A 501 27.96 -14.73 -26.34
C GLY A 501 27.18 -15.65 -25.41
N ASP A 502 27.59 -15.70 -24.15
CA ASP A 502 26.94 -16.51 -23.14
C ASP A 502 25.55 -15.96 -22.78
N GLY A 503 24.61 -16.85 -22.46
CA GLY A 503 23.36 -16.43 -21.82
C GLY A 503 23.62 -15.91 -20.40
N GLY A 504 22.78 -14.99 -19.93
CA GLY A 504 22.80 -14.54 -18.55
C GLY A 504 22.36 -15.63 -17.57
N ASP A 505 22.81 -15.50 -16.32
CA ASP A 505 22.43 -16.41 -15.25
C ASP A 505 20.97 -16.21 -14.82
N ALA A 506 20.41 -17.26 -14.24
CA ALA A 506 19.09 -17.20 -13.63
C ALA A 506 19.15 -16.42 -12.32
N GLY A 507 18.08 -15.68 -12.02
CA GLY A 507 17.92 -15.10 -10.69
C GLY A 507 17.63 -16.15 -9.62
N GLU A 508 17.93 -15.81 -8.37
CA GLU A 508 17.70 -16.68 -7.22
C GLU A 508 16.35 -16.42 -6.54
N ALA A 509 15.61 -17.47 -6.21
CA ALA A 509 14.35 -17.45 -5.49
C ALA A 509 14.49 -18.08 -4.10
N GLN A 510 14.14 -17.32 -3.06
CA GLN A 510 14.30 -17.74 -1.67
C GLN A 510 13.04 -17.43 -0.83
N GLY A 511 12.67 -18.34 0.07
CA GLY A 511 11.64 -18.07 1.09
C GLY A 511 10.27 -17.65 0.53
N GLY A 512 9.57 -18.53 -0.21
CA GLY A 512 8.21 -18.25 -0.69
C GLY A 512 7.27 -17.76 0.42
N ALA A 513 7.38 -18.35 1.61
CA ALA A 513 6.67 -17.94 2.82
C ALA A 513 7.36 -16.75 3.51
N VAL A 514 8.54 -17.00 4.09
CA VAL A 514 9.30 -16.04 4.88
C VAL A 514 10.77 -16.12 4.49
N TYR A 515 11.40 -14.98 4.27
CA TYR A 515 12.84 -14.81 4.29
C TYR A 515 13.23 -14.09 5.58
N PHE A 516 14.14 -14.69 6.35
CA PHE A 516 14.59 -14.13 7.64
C PHE A 516 16.13 -14.09 7.70
N SER A 517 16.66 -12.88 7.87
CA SER A 517 18.07 -12.63 8.20
C SER A 517 18.14 -11.58 9.32
N GLY A 518 17.48 -11.89 10.44
CA GLY A 518 17.49 -11.09 11.67
C GLY A 518 18.37 -11.70 12.77
N THR A 519 18.37 -11.04 13.93
CA THR A 519 19.14 -11.44 15.12
C THR A 519 18.49 -12.61 15.85
N SER A 520 17.16 -12.55 16.04
CA SER A 520 16.40 -13.62 16.70
C SER A 520 14.99 -13.77 16.14
N LEU A 521 14.49 -15.00 16.21
CA LEU A 521 13.11 -15.37 15.88
C LEU A 521 12.49 -16.04 17.10
N THR A 522 11.41 -15.46 17.61
CA THR A 522 10.64 -15.98 18.75
C THR A 522 9.28 -16.48 18.25
N LEU A 523 8.89 -17.69 18.66
CA LEU A 523 7.59 -18.27 18.35
C LEU A 523 6.84 -18.51 19.65
N THR A 524 5.59 -18.06 19.72
CA THR A 524 4.69 -18.32 20.86
C THR A 524 3.39 -18.94 20.37
N ASN A 525 2.65 -19.62 21.27
CA ASN A 525 1.34 -20.21 20.99
C ASN A 525 1.32 -21.16 19.78
N GLY A 526 2.32 -22.06 19.68
CA GLY A 526 2.45 -23.03 18.59
C GLY A 526 3.02 -22.47 17.28
N GLY A 527 3.25 -21.15 17.19
CA GLY A 527 3.86 -20.50 16.04
C GLY A 527 2.99 -20.49 14.76
N PRO A 528 3.56 -20.04 13.63
CA PRO A 528 2.87 -19.97 12.34
C PRO A 528 2.56 -21.36 11.75
N THR A 529 1.39 -21.50 11.16
CA THR A 529 1.04 -22.62 10.26
C THR A 529 1.42 -22.26 8.83
N TYR A 530 2.16 -23.14 8.15
CA TYR A 530 2.60 -22.96 6.77
C TYR A 530 1.90 -23.92 5.80
N ALA A 531 1.45 -23.45 4.64
CA ALA A 531 0.91 -24.32 3.58
C ALA A 531 1.10 -23.73 2.17
N GLY A 532 1.37 -24.55 1.15
CA GLY A 532 1.32 -24.13 -0.26
C GLY A 532 2.25 -22.97 -0.69
N ASN A 533 3.28 -22.64 0.09
CA ASN A 533 4.22 -21.57 -0.26
C ASN A 533 5.30 -22.08 -1.21
N VAL A 534 5.67 -21.31 -2.23
CA VAL A 534 6.57 -21.74 -3.32
C VAL A 534 7.68 -20.74 -3.55
N ALA A 535 8.91 -21.22 -3.73
CA ALA A 535 10.00 -20.45 -4.33
C ALA A 535 10.42 -21.13 -5.63
N THR A 536 10.49 -20.39 -6.74
CA THR A 536 10.81 -20.90 -8.08
C THR A 536 11.95 -20.11 -8.67
N GLN A 537 13.06 -20.80 -8.90
CA GLN A 537 14.26 -20.24 -9.52
C GLN A 537 13.98 -19.77 -10.95
N GLY A 538 14.75 -18.77 -11.41
CA GLY A 538 14.78 -18.41 -12.81
C GLY A 538 15.36 -19.52 -13.68
N VAL A 539 15.12 -19.43 -14.98
CA VAL A 539 15.83 -20.25 -15.97
C VAL A 539 16.96 -19.42 -16.54
N ARG A 540 18.15 -20.01 -16.72
CA ARG A 540 19.25 -19.31 -17.40
C ARG A 540 18.84 -18.96 -18.84
N GLY A 541 19.47 -17.93 -19.39
CA GLY A 541 19.57 -17.82 -20.85
C GLY A 541 20.16 -19.11 -21.44
N LEU A 542 19.99 -19.36 -22.73
CA LEU A 542 20.51 -20.58 -23.35
C LEU A 542 22.05 -20.69 -23.12
N GLY A 543 22.44 -21.51 -22.13
CA GLY A 543 23.79 -21.59 -21.52
C GLY A 543 23.84 -22.11 -20.06
N GLY A 544 23.41 -23.35 -19.77
CA GLY A 544 24.02 -24.25 -18.75
C GLY A 544 23.72 -24.20 -17.21
N LYS A 545 22.56 -24.71 -16.72
CA LYS A 545 22.23 -25.54 -15.50
C LYS A 545 22.59 -25.18 -14.02
N ALA A 546 21.56 -24.89 -13.21
CA ALA A 546 21.48 -24.40 -11.81
C ALA A 546 21.92 -25.33 -10.63
N ILE A 547 22.11 -24.72 -9.45
CA ILE A 547 22.28 -25.31 -8.10
C ILE A 547 21.18 -24.76 -7.17
N ASN A 548 20.64 -25.60 -6.26
CA ASN A 548 19.46 -25.34 -5.43
C ASN A 548 19.87 -25.35 -3.93
N THR A 549 19.71 -24.25 -3.17
CA THR A 549 19.92 -24.24 -1.70
C THR A 549 19.09 -23.15 -0.97
N LEU A 550 18.69 -23.48 0.25
CA LEU A 550 18.17 -22.61 1.31
C LEU A 550 19.34 -21.96 2.08
N SER A 551 19.36 -20.63 2.26
CA SER A 551 20.41 -19.89 3.00
C SER A 551 19.84 -18.93 4.05
N GLY A 552 20.51 -18.77 5.20
CA GLY A 552 20.37 -17.55 6.02
C GLY A 552 20.17 -17.68 7.54
N PHE A 553 20.06 -18.89 8.13
CA PHE A 553 19.90 -18.99 9.59
C PHE A 553 21.25 -19.01 10.33
N THR A 554 21.59 -17.92 11.04
CA THR A 554 22.74 -17.82 11.95
C THR A 554 22.37 -17.41 13.38
N GLY A 555 21.07 -17.44 13.74
CA GLY A 555 20.55 -16.93 15.02
C GLY A 555 20.29 -18.01 16.07
N THR A 556 19.97 -17.59 17.30
CA THR A 556 19.59 -18.46 18.41
C THR A 556 18.06 -18.63 18.46
N LEU A 557 17.56 -19.87 18.38
CA LEU A 557 16.15 -20.21 18.65
C LEU A 557 15.95 -20.30 20.17
N THR A 558 15.00 -19.53 20.72
CA THR A 558 14.64 -19.61 22.14
C THR A 558 13.24 -20.18 22.24
N ASP A 559 13.12 -21.47 22.55
CA ASP A 559 11.84 -22.15 22.78
C ASP A 559 11.29 -21.76 24.17
N GLY A 560 10.15 -21.06 24.17
CA GLY A 560 9.37 -20.78 25.37
C GLY A 560 8.35 -21.88 25.62
N THR A 561 8.82 -23.08 25.97
CA THR A 561 8.11 -24.16 26.67
C THR A 561 6.61 -24.31 26.36
N ASP A 562 6.26 -25.07 25.31
CA ASP A 562 5.64 -26.40 25.45
C ASP A 562 5.53 -27.10 24.07
N GLY A 563 6.16 -28.28 23.95
CA GLY A 563 5.74 -29.35 23.04
C GLY A 563 6.01 -29.21 21.54
N THR A 564 7.20 -29.64 21.10
CA THR A 564 7.51 -30.16 19.75
C THR A 564 7.39 -29.20 18.55
N VAL A 565 8.45 -28.42 18.30
CA VAL A 565 8.72 -27.78 17.01
C VAL A 565 9.01 -28.84 15.95
N SER A 566 7.95 -29.38 15.35
CA SER A 566 8.01 -30.25 14.18
C SER A 566 7.42 -29.50 12.98
N SER A 567 8.20 -28.56 12.42
CA SER A 567 8.07 -28.04 11.03
C SER A 567 8.91 -26.78 10.74
N ILE A 568 10.09 -26.63 11.35
CA ILE A 568 11.20 -26.02 10.59
C ILE A 568 11.67 -27.12 9.64
N VAL A 569 11.09 -27.18 8.44
CA VAL A 569 11.61 -28.03 7.37
C VAL A 569 12.85 -27.35 6.81
N VAL A 570 14.00 -27.80 7.30
CA VAL A 570 15.21 -27.89 6.48
C VAL A 570 15.01 -29.13 5.60
N ASP A 571 14.99 -28.91 4.28
CA ASP A 571 15.16 -29.88 3.18
C ASP A 571 14.50 -31.26 3.32
N GLU A 572 13.49 -31.54 2.48
CA GLU A 572 13.58 -32.68 1.56
C GLU A 572 12.63 -32.48 0.38
N SER A 573 13.13 -32.89 -0.79
CA SER A 573 12.42 -32.99 -2.06
C SER A 573 10.95 -33.36 -1.94
N ILE A 574 10.07 -32.62 -2.61
CA ILE A 574 8.82 -33.20 -3.12
C ILE A 574 8.98 -33.31 -4.63
N GLY A 575 9.45 -34.48 -5.06
CA GLY A 575 9.14 -34.96 -6.39
C GLY A 575 7.62 -34.99 -6.55
N SER A 576 7.13 -34.37 -7.61
CA SER A 576 5.85 -34.68 -8.28
C SER A 576 4.75 -35.27 -7.39
N ALA A 577 4.12 -34.44 -6.57
CA ALA A 577 2.70 -34.57 -6.23
C ALA A 577 2.25 -33.24 -5.61
N LEU A 578 1.76 -32.35 -6.47
CA LEU A 578 0.95 -31.21 -6.06
C LEU A 578 -0.21 -31.74 -5.20
N PRO A 579 -0.53 -31.22 -4.01
CA PRO A 579 -1.93 -31.13 -3.65
C PRO A 579 -2.50 -30.04 -4.56
N THR A 580 -3.02 -30.47 -5.71
CA THR A 580 -3.57 -29.62 -6.77
C THR A 580 -5.00 -29.18 -6.47
N VAL A 581 -5.42 -29.22 -5.20
CA VAL A 581 -6.81 -28.92 -4.87
C VAL A 581 -6.85 -27.78 -3.86
N PHE A 582 -6.90 -26.56 -4.39
CA PHE A 582 -7.51 -25.44 -3.68
C PHE A 582 -9.01 -25.54 -3.91
N SER A 583 -9.80 -25.37 -2.85
CA SER A 583 -11.23 -25.17 -2.97
C SER A 583 -11.46 -23.67 -3.14
N LEU A 584 -12.11 -23.28 -4.23
CA LEU A 584 -12.55 -21.90 -4.45
C LEU A 584 -13.81 -21.68 -3.62
N VAL A 585 -13.76 -20.74 -2.69
CA VAL A 585 -14.95 -20.28 -1.97
C VAL A 585 -15.33 -18.93 -2.57
N SER A 586 -16.44 -18.92 -3.30
CA SER A 586 -17.01 -17.73 -3.93
C SER A 586 -18.40 -17.43 -3.39
N GLY A 587 -18.88 -16.23 -3.70
CA GLY A 587 -20.28 -15.87 -3.54
C GLY A 587 -20.55 -14.45 -4.01
N HIS A 588 -21.80 -14.06 -3.84
CA HIS A 588 -22.37 -12.81 -4.31
C HIS A 588 -23.23 -12.17 -3.21
N ALA A 589 -23.18 -10.84 -3.12
CA ALA A 589 -24.06 -10.07 -2.26
C ALA A 589 -24.90 -9.09 -3.09
N TRP A 590 -26.23 -9.09 -2.88
CA TRP A 590 -27.19 -8.27 -3.61
C TRP A 590 -28.23 -7.63 -2.68
N ARG A 591 -28.90 -6.59 -3.18
CA ARG A 591 -30.07 -6.00 -2.51
C ARG A 591 -31.29 -6.78 -2.97
N ASP A 592 -31.90 -7.49 -2.03
CA ASP A 592 -33.14 -8.23 -2.19
C ASP A 592 -34.32 -7.24 -2.15
N VAL A 593 -34.59 -6.61 -3.30
CA VAL A 593 -35.67 -5.63 -3.49
C VAL A 593 -36.61 -6.04 -4.62
N GLY A 594 -36.36 -7.20 -5.23
CA GLY A 594 -37.05 -7.73 -6.38
C GLY A 594 -38.40 -8.42 -6.12
N SER A 595 -38.89 -9.09 -7.15
CA SER A 595 -40.22 -9.73 -7.18
C SER A 595 -40.28 -11.06 -6.44
N SER A 596 -39.13 -11.68 -6.22
CA SER A 596 -38.99 -13.00 -5.59
C SER A 596 -38.19 -12.86 -4.29
N ALA A 597 -38.90 -12.67 -3.17
CA ALA A 597 -38.26 -12.44 -1.88
C ALA A 597 -37.31 -13.58 -1.49
N ASN A 598 -36.12 -13.21 -1.03
CA ASN A 598 -35.06 -14.12 -0.58
C ASN A 598 -34.42 -14.99 -1.68
N THR A 599 -34.52 -14.59 -2.95
CA THR A 599 -33.90 -15.27 -4.10
C THR A 599 -33.30 -14.22 -5.02
N GLU A 600 -32.06 -14.42 -5.48
CA GLU A 600 -31.43 -13.49 -6.42
C GLU A 600 -32.21 -13.49 -7.75
N ASP A 601 -32.76 -12.34 -8.12
CA ASP A 601 -33.48 -12.18 -9.39
C ASP A 601 -32.98 -10.98 -10.20
N SER A 602 -33.38 -10.92 -11.48
CA SER A 602 -32.93 -9.87 -12.42
C SER A 602 -33.29 -8.43 -12.02
N THR A 603 -34.10 -8.24 -10.97
CA THR A 603 -34.49 -6.93 -10.45
C THR A 603 -33.70 -6.51 -9.20
N ASP A 604 -32.84 -7.38 -8.70
CA ASP A 604 -31.92 -7.09 -7.61
C ASP A 604 -30.68 -6.31 -8.07
N THR A 605 -30.00 -5.65 -7.12
CA THR A 605 -28.80 -4.87 -7.41
C THR A 605 -27.61 -5.32 -6.57
N ASN A 606 -26.45 -5.49 -7.20
CA ASN A 606 -25.22 -5.96 -6.55
C ASN A 606 -24.76 -5.02 -5.44
N ILE A 607 -24.12 -5.58 -4.41
CA ILE A 607 -23.67 -4.87 -3.22
C ILE A 607 -22.17 -5.01 -3.04
N ALA A 608 -21.46 -3.93 -3.33
CA ALA A 608 -20.06 -3.78 -3.00
C ALA A 608 -19.81 -3.55 -1.50
N ASP A 609 -18.56 -3.79 -1.09
CA ASP A 609 -18.02 -3.45 0.22
C ASP A 609 -18.73 -4.14 1.40
N VAL A 610 -19.27 -5.34 1.20
CA VAL A 610 -19.72 -6.23 2.29
C VAL A 610 -18.50 -6.94 2.86
N LEU A 611 -18.23 -6.77 4.16
CA LEU A 611 -17.19 -7.54 4.83
C LEU A 611 -17.65 -8.99 4.97
N VAL A 612 -16.96 -9.89 4.27
CA VAL A 612 -17.13 -11.33 4.35
C VAL A 612 -16.11 -11.92 5.32
N THR A 613 -16.67 -12.50 6.36
CA THR A 613 -16.20 -13.25 7.54
C THR A 613 -16.06 -14.76 7.48
N ILE A 614 -15.05 -15.37 6.85
CA ILE A 614 -15.00 -16.84 6.84
C ILE A 614 -14.21 -17.36 8.02
N ARG A 615 -14.78 -18.29 8.80
CA ARG A 615 -14.19 -18.93 9.98
C ARG A 615 -14.27 -20.45 9.87
N ASP A 616 -13.33 -21.15 10.48
CA ASP A 616 -13.44 -22.59 10.70
C ASP A 616 -14.33 -22.91 11.91
N ALA A 617 -14.45 -24.20 12.26
CA ALA A 617 -15.20 -24.68 13.43
C ALA A 617 -14.65 -24.20 14.79
N THR A 618 -13.45 -23.60 14.84
CA THR A 618 -12.75 -23.14 16.05
C THR A 618 -12.75 -21.62 16.21
N PRO A 619 -13.85 -20.94 15.85
CA PRO A 619 -13.94 -19.50 15.55
C PRO A 619 -12.79 -18.77 14.83
N ARG A 620 -11.78 -19.49 14.32
CA ARG A 620 -10.58 -18.89 13.70
C ARG A 620 -10.92 -18.43 12.28
N SER A 621 -10.65 -17.15 11.98
CA SER A 621 -11.12 -16.48 10.76
C SER A 621 -10.37 -16.84 9.47
N LEU A 622 -10.58 -18.02 8.87
CA LEU A 622 -9.99 -18.47 7.59
C LEU A 622 -9.71 -17.37 6.55
N ALA A 623 -10.66 -16.47 6.28
CA ALA A 623 -10.50 -15.34 5.38
C ALA A 623 -11.35 -14.13 5.80
N LYS A 624 -10.85 -12.91 5.50
CA LYS A 624 -11.61 -11.66 5.56
C LYS A 624 -11.45 -10.92 4.24
N MET A 625 -12.56 -10.54 3.62
CA MET A 625 -12.54 -9.85 2.33
C MET A 625 -13.77 -8.95 2.17
N TYR A 626 -13.72 -8.04 1.21
CA TYR A 626 -14.86 -7.20 0.85
C TYR A 626 -15.36 -7.60 -0.54
N THR A 627 -16.68 -7.59 -0.75
CA THR A 627 -17.26 -7.76 -2.09
C THR A 627 -16.85 -6.62 -3.02
N ASP A 628 -16.63 -6.92 -4.30
CA ASP A 628 -16.28 -5.94 -5.33
C ASP A 628 -17.49 -5.13 -5.82
N SER A 629 -17.30 -4.27 -6.83
CA SER A 629 -18.39 -3.46 -7.41
C SER A 629 -19.52 -4.29 -8.03
N ALA A 630 -19.24 -5.54 -8.40
CA ALA A 630 -20.21 -6.49 -8.90
C ALA A 630 -20.80 -7.35 -7.76
N GLY A 631 -20.55 -7.03 -6.49
CA GLY A 631 -21.04 -7.78 -5.34
C GLY A 631 -20.35 -9.12 -5.13
N LEU A 632 -19.35 -9.44 -5.95
CA LEU A 632 -18.70 -10.74 -5.96
C LEU A 632 -17.53 -10.77 -4.97
N TYR A 633 -17.29 -11.94 -4.43
CA TYR A 633 -16.09 -12.24 -3.67
C TYR A 633 -15.65 -13.67 -3.97
N ALA A 634 -14.34 -13.89 -3.97
CA ALA A 634 -13.74 -15.20 -4.09
C ALA A 634 -12.42 -15.30 -3.31
N PHE A 635 -12.18 -16.41 -2.61
CA PHE A 635 -10.87 -16.70 -2.05
C PHE A 635 -10.55 -18.20 -2.16
N ASP A 636 -9.27 -18.47 -2.42
CA ASP A 636 -8.76 -19.83 -2.45
C ASP A 636 -8.45 -20.31 -1.03
N THR A 637 -8.84 -21.54 -0.71
CA THR A 637 -8.49 -22.18 0.56
C THR A 637 -8.02 -23.61 0.38
N SER A 638 -7.07 -24.02 1.22
CA SER A 638 -6.66 -25.43 1.39
C SER A 638 -7.33 -26.07 2.61
N TYR A 639 -8.15 -25.31 3.35
CA TYR A 639 -8.92 -25.81 4.49
C TYR A 639 -10.08 -26.67 4.01
N VAL A 640 -10.16 -27.91 4.49
CA VAL A 640 -11.24 -28.85 4.24
C VAL A 640 -11.91 -29.14 5.59
N GLY A 641 -13.18 -28.77 5.73
CA GLY A 641 -13.92 -28.90 6.99
C GLY A 641 -15.12 -27.98 7.10
N SER A 642 -15.82 -28.07 8.23
CA SER A 642 -16.95 -27.21 8.55
C SER A 642 -16.50 -25.83 9.05
N GLY A 643 -17.19 -24.79 8.64
CA GLY A 643 -16.92 -23.40 9.02
C GLY A 643 -18.18 -22.54 9.06
N THR A 644 -17.98 -21.24 9.22
CA THR A 644 -19.05 -20.23 9.14
C THR A 644 -18.62 -19.06 8.27
N ALA A 645 -19.54 -18.51 7.47
CA ALA A 645 -19.35 -17.28 6.72
C ALA A 645 -20.23 -16.18 7.31
N THR A 646 -19.65 -15.05 7.70
CA THR A 646 -20.43 -13.93 8.28
C THR A 646 -20.39 -12.70 7.40
N PHE A 647 -21.52 -12.06 7.17
CA PHE A 647 -21.62 -10.90 6.29
C PHE A 647 -21.93 -9.64 7.08
N ALA A 648 -21.06 -8.64 7.00
CA ALA A 648 -21.22 -7.38 7.71
C ALA A 648 -21.19 -6.19 6.76
N LYS A 649 -22.30 -5.45 6.71
CA LYS A 649 -22.40 -4.16 6.01
C LYS A 649 -22.94 -3.10 6.97
N PRO A 650 -22.12 -2.10 7.38
CA PRO A 650 -22.59 -1.04 8.26
C PRO A 650 -23.80 -0.28 7.66
N GLY A 651 -24.93 -0.25 8.38
CA GLY A 651 -26.14 0.47 7.98
C GLY A 651 -27.19 -0.35 7.21
N GLU A 652 -26.88 -1.58 6.83
CA GLU A 652 -27.82 -2.52 6.18
C GLU A 652 -27.92 -3.81 7.00
N THR A 653 -29.12 -4.41 7.05
CA THR A 653 -29.33 -5.67 7.75
C THR A 653 -29.47 -6.80 6.74
N PRO A 654 -28.73 -7.91 6.90
CA PRO A 654 -28.94 -9.10 6.09
C PRO A 654 -30.39 -9.59 6.25
N VAL A 655 -30.94 -10.15 5.18
CA VAL A 655 -32.26 -10.79 5.23
C VAL A 655 -32.18 -12.04 6.13
N THR A 656 -33.16 -12.22 7.03
CA THR A 656 -33.09 -13.21 8.13
C THR A 656 -33.78 -14.54 7.84
N GLN A 657 -34.29 -14.76 6.63
CA GLN A 657 -35.06 -15.95 6.27
C GLN A 657 -34.21 -16.93 5.45
N THR A 658 -34.13 -18.18 5.92
CA THR A 658 -33.36 -19.27 5.30
C THR A 658 -34.23 -20.01 4.27
N VAL A 659 -33.71 -20.21 3.06
CA VAL A 659 -34.25 -21.17 2.09
C VAL A 659 -33.42 -22.46 2.22
N SER A 660 -34.07 -23.61 2.23
CA SER A 660 -33.45 -24.90 2.61
C SER A 660 -32.85 -25.68 1.44
N THR A 661 -32.62 -25.06 0.29
CA THR A 661 -32.18 -25.73 -0.94
C THR A 661 -31.11 -24.92 -1.64
N VAL A 662 -29.86 -25.23 -1.31
CA VAL A 662 -28.65 -24.63 -1.88
C VAL A 662 -28.56 -24.92 -3.38
N ASP A 663 -29.11 -24.02 -4.20
CA ASP A 663 -28.75 -23.81 -5.60
C ASP A 663 -28.22 -22.38 -5.71
N GLY A 664 -27.26 -22.09 -6.59
CA GLY A 664 -26.52 -20.80 -6.66
C GLY A 664 -27.35 -19.55 -7.02
N SER A 665 -28.61 -19.49 -6.60
CA SER A 665 -29.50 -18.34 -6.63
C SER A 665 -30.16 -18.04 -5.27
N ASP A 666 -29.82 -18.81 -4.21
CA ASP A 666 -30.47 -18.75 -2.89
C ASP A 666 -29.65 -18.06 -1.78
N ILE A 667 -30.34 -17.54 -0.74
CA ILE A 667 -29.68 -16.94 0.42
C ILE A 667 -29.18 -18.03 1.38
N ASN A 668 -27.86 -18.12 1.55
CA ASN A 668 -27.20 -19.19 2.29
C ASN A 668 -27.16 -19.02 3.83
N GLY A 669 -27.87 -18.02 4.38
CA GLY A 669 -28.18 -17.93 5.81
C GLY A 669 -28.06 -16.53 6.42
N ALA A 670 -28.79 -16.33 7.53
CA ALA A 670 -28.98 -15.07 8.23
C ALA A 670 -27.68 -14.51 8.82
N GLY A 671 -26.90 -13.74 8.05
CA GLY A 671 -25.68 -13.05 8.53
C GLY A 671 -24.54 -13.97 9.00
N VAL A 672 -24.80 -15.28 9.15
CA VAL A 672 -23.87 -16.37 9.48
C VAL A 672 -24.34 -17.63 8.75
N ALA A 673 -23.74 -17.94 7.60
CA ALA A 673 -23.98 -19.19 6.87
C ALA A 673 -23.07 -20.29 7.44
N SER A 674 -23.62 -21.49 7.69
CA SER A 674 -22.78 -22.66 7.99
C SER A 674 -22.29 -23.25 6.69
N ILE A 675 -20.98 -23.40 6.56
CA ILE A 675 -20.35 -23.85 5.30
C ILE A 675 -19.59 -25.14 5.55
N THR A 676 -19.57 -26.03 4.55
CA THR A 676 -18.71 -27.22 4.57
C THR A 676 -17.83 -27.17 3.34
N ILE A 677 -16.52 -27.00 3.54
CA ILE A 677 -15.54 -26.94 2.47
C ILE A 677 -15.01 -28.35 2.24
N THR A 678 -15.20 -28.91 1.04
CA THR A 678 -14.76 -30.28 0.71
C THR A 678 -13.61 -30.26 -0.31
N ALA A 679 -12.73 -31.26 -0.22
CA ALA A 679 -11.50 -31.37 -1.01
C ALA A 679 -11.72 -31.73 -2.50
N ALA A 680 -12.95 -31.66 -3.01
CA ALA A 680 -13.30 -32.13 -4.34
C ALA A 680 -14.14 -31.15 -5.18
N ASP A 681 -14.56 -30.02 -4.61
CA ASP A 681 -15.36 -29.03 -5.33
C ASP A 681 -14.47 -27.94 -5.93
N THR A 682 -14.48 -27.87 -7.26
CA THR A 682 -14.06 -26.68 -8.02
C THR A 682 -15.13 -25.60 -8.03
N ASP A 683 -16.36 -25.95 -7.67
CA ASP A 683 -17.51 -25.06 -7.52
C ASP A 683 -18.17 -25.40 -6.17
N LEU A 684 -17.72 -24.80 -5.08
CA LEU A 684 -18.53 -24.82 -3.85
C LEU A 684 -19.86 -24.11 -4.15
N PRO A 685 -20.97 -24.46 -3.48
CA PRO A 685 -22.17 -23.63 -3.60
C PRO A 685 -21.83 -22.18 -3.25
N ASP A 686 -22.17 -21.25 -4.15
CA ASP A 686 -21.92 -19.82 -4.00
C ASP A 686 -22.51 -19.34 -2.66
N ILE A 687 -21.67 -18.85 -1.75
CA ILE A 687 -22.13 -18.44 -0.41
C ILE A 687 -22.65 -17.01 -0.52
N ASP A 688 -23.97 -16.93 -0.57
CA ASP A 688 -24.68 -15.78 -1.08
C ASP A 688 -25.42 -15.02 0.02
N ALA A 689 -25.46 -13.69 -0.09
CA ALA A 689 -26.04 -12.80 0.93
C ALA A 689 -26.92 -11.70 0.33
N GLY A 690 -28.24 -11.89 0.44
CA GLY A 690 -29.23 -10.84 0.20
C GLY A 690 -29.34 -9.85 1.36
N TYR A 691 -29.41 -8.56 1.04
CA TYR A 691 -29.66 -7.47 2.00
C TYR A 691 -30.95 -6.73 1.66
N GLN A 692 -31.74 -6.45 2.69
CA GLN A 692 -32.83 -5.49 2.55
C GLN A 692 -32.35 -4.11 3.03
N PRO A 693 -32.69 -3.02 2.31
CA PRO A 693 -32.47 -1.68 2.83
C PRO A 693 -33.14 -1.59 4.19
N ARG A 694 -32.45 -1.05 5.20
CA ARG A 694 -33.09 -0.72 6.47
C ARG A 694 -34.30 0.15 6.13
N ALA A 695 -35.51 -0.38 6.29
CA ALA A 695 -36.69 0.46 6.35
C ALA A 695 -36.35 1.50 7.41
N ALA A 696 -36.28 2.78 7.02
CA ALA A 696 -36.12 3.88 7.97
C ALA A 696 -37.09 3.56 9.10
N ALA A 697 -36.55 3.25 10.29
CA ALA A 697 -37.33 2.67 11.37
C ALA A 697 -38.51 3.60 11.61
N THR A 698 -39.67 3.22 11.09
CA THR A 698 -40.87 4.03 11.22
C THR A 698 -41.25 3.80 12.66
N MET A 699 -40.98 4.80 13.51
CA MET A 699 -41.53 4.84 14.85
C MET A 699 -43.05 4.68 14.71
N SER A 700 -43.54 3.48 14.97
CA SER A 700 -44.98 3.23 15.03
C SER A 700 -45.42 3.58 16.44
N LEU A 701 -45.85 4.82 16.63
CA LEU A 701 -46.52 5.24 17.85
C LEU A 701 -47.95 4.69 17.82
N VAL A 702 -48.22 3.65 18.60
CA VAL A 702 -49.60 3.23 18.89
C VAL A 702 -50.15 4.13 19.99
N ILE A 703 -50.95 5.14 19.63
CA ILE A 703 -51.71 5.93 20.61
C ILE A 703 -52.92 5.09 21.03
N VAL A 704 -52.89 4.49 22.22
CA VAL A 704 -54.10 3.97 22.88
C VAL A 704 -54.58 5.01 23.88
N GLY A 705 -55.62 5.77 23.53
CA GLY A 705 -56.25 6.72 24.43
C GLY A 705 -57.53 7.32 23.87
N THR A 706 -58.60 7.26 24.65
CA THR A 706 -59.90 7.89 24.34
C THR A 706 -59.77 9.41 24.26
N VAL A 707 -60.12 9.98 23.11
CA VAL A 707 -60.23 11.43 22.88
C VAL A 707 -61.48 11.96 23.56
N THR A 708 -61.30 12.73 24.64
CA THR A 708 -62.39 13.55 25.20
C THR A 708 -62.26 14.98 24.66
N THR A 709 -62.96 15.22 23.56
CA THR A 709 -63.34 16.51 22.95
C THR A 709 -62.24 17.49 22.52
N GLY A 710 -62.21 17.77 21.21
CA GLY A 710 -61.52 18.92 20.61
C GLY A 710 -60.58 18.51 19.47
N THR A 711 -61.02 18.74 18.24
CA THR A 711 -60.38 18.45 16.93
C THR A 711 -58.85 18.38 16.89
N THR A 712 -58.31 17.30 16.31
CA THR A 712 -57.03 17.34 15.57
C THR A 712 -56.88 16.16 14.61
N SER A 713 -56.48 16.45 13.37
CA SER A 713 -55.94 15.49 12.39
C SER A 713 -54.41 15.48 12.50
N VAL A 714 -53.81 14.29 12.66
CA VAL A 714 -52.36 14.07 12.78
C VAL A 714 -51.83 13.51 11.45
N ARG A 715 -50.77 14.10 10.91
CA ARG A 715 -49.97 13.56 9.80
C ARG A 715 -48.49 13.76 10.15
N ILE A 716 -47.68 12.70 10.15
CA ILE A 716 -46.23 12.78 10.44
C ILE A 716 -45.42 12.20 9.28
N GLY A 717 -44.50 13.03 8.79
CA GLY A 717 -43.32 12.66 8.01
C GLY A 717 -42.21 13.69 8.28
N SER A 718 -40.99 13.20 8.53
CA SER A 718 -39.67 13.86 8.53
C SER A 718 -39.37 15.18 9.30
N THR A 719 -40.28 15.80 10.06
CA THR A 719 -39.90 16.99 10.87
C THR A 719 -40.75 17.16 12.15
N GLU A 720 -40.16 17.83 13.15
CA GLU A 720 -40.61 18.09 14.54
C GLU A 720 -42.13 18.10 14.84
N ALA A 721 -42.51 17.61 16.03
CA ALA A 721 -43.87 17.70 16.56
C ALA A 721 -44.01 18.82 17.62
N VAL A 722 -44.94 19.76 17.41
CA VAL A 722 -45.27 20.82 18.37
C VAL A 722 -46.55 20.47 19.12
N ILE A 723 -46.46 20.29 20.44
CA ILE A 723 -47.61 20.04 21.32
C ILE A 723 -48.02 21.36 21.99
N VAL A 724 -49.26 21.82 21.78
CA VAL A 724 -49.79 23.04 22.41
C VAL A 724 -50.84 22.65 23.46
N GLY A 725 -50.56 22.94 24.74
CA GLY A 725 -51.48 22.74 25.86
C GLY A 725 -50.78 22.24 27.14
N THR A 726 -51.54 22.04 28.21
CA THR A 726 -51.04 21.56 29.51
C THR A 726 -51.73 20.25 29.90
N GLY A 727 -50.97 19.29 30.49
CA GLY A 727 -51.53 18.06 31.08
C GLY A 727 -51.57 16.81 30.18
N TYR A 728 -50.56 16.59 29.34
CA TYR A 728 -50.49 15.39 28.49
C TYR A 728 -49.64 14.27 29.11
N THR A 729 -50.01 13.03 28.80
CA THR A 729 -49.18 11.84 29.02
C THR A 729 -48.77 11.30 27.66
N LEU A 730 -47.46 11.18 27.42
CA LEU A 730 -46.90 10.60 26.20
C LEU A 730 -46.36 9.20 26.52
N SER A 731 -46.91 8.17 25.89
CA SER A 731 -46.40 6.80 25.96
C SER A 731 -45.63 6.50 24.69
N VAL A 732 -44.36 6.15 24.82
CA VAL A 732 -43.46 5.81 23.70
C VAL A 732 -43.07 4.35 23.84
N THR A 733 -43.50 3.51 22.90
CA THR A 733 -43.04 2.12 22.81
C THR A 733 -41.75 2.09 22.00
N VAL A 734 -40.71 1.47 22.56
CA VAL A 734 -39.40 1.35 21.92
C VAL A 734 -39.08 -0.11 21.59
N PRO A 735 -38.25 -0.39 20.57
CA PRO A 735 -37.90 -1.76 20.21
C PRO A 735 -37.23 -2.54 21.36
N PRO A 736 -37.36 -3.87 21.39
CA PRO A 736 -36.57 -4.72 22.30
C PRO A 736 -35.07 -4.45 22.10
N ALA A 737 -34.30 -4.36 23.19
CA ALA A 737 -32.88 -4.00 23.25
C ALA A 737 -32.53 -2.50 23.14
N THR A 738 -33.51 -1.58 23.18
CA THR A 738 -33.23 -0.15 23.34
C THR A 738 -32.62 0.12 24.73
N THR A 739 -31.38 0.59 24.79
CA THR A 739 -30.68 0.91 26.06
C THR A 739 -30.77 2.38 26.44
N GLU A 740 -31.06 3.26 25.48
CA GLU A 740 -31.13 4.71 25.69
C GLU A 740 -32.19 5.34 24.78
N VAL A 741 -32.92 6.32 25.32
CA VAL A 741 -33.88 7.16 24.58
C VAL A 741 -33.58 8.61 24.90
N GLU A 742 -33.27 9.41 23.88
CA GLU A 742 -33.09 10.85 24.04
C GLU A 742 -34.42 11.57 23.79
N MET A 743 -34.90 12.29 24.81
CA MET A 743 -36.03 13.21 24.66
C MET A 743 -35.52 14.64 24.55
N ILE A 744 -35.75 15.25 23.38
CA ILE A 744 -35.45 16.65 23.13
C ILE A 744 -36.74 17.45 23.31
N THR A 745 -36.73 18.40 24.24
CA THR A 745 -37.85 19.31 24.49
C THR A 745 -37.42 20.74 24.20
N THR A 746 -38.17 21.43 23.34
CA THR A 746 -37.94 22.84 23.02
C THR A 746 -39.11 23.67 23.56
N LYS A 747 -38.83 24.60 24.48
CA LYS A 747 -39.85 25.51 25.03
C LYS A 747 -39.38 26.95 24.93
N GLY A 748 -40.06 27.74 24.09
CA GLY A 748 -39.78 29.17 23.95
C GLY A 748 -38.35 29.50 23.48
N GLY A 749 -37.78 28.68 22.60
CA GLY A 749 -36.43 28.87 22.04
C GLY A 749 -35.28 28.30 22.87
N ALA A 750 -35.55 27.75 24.06
CA ALA A 750 -34.58 26.97 24.83
C ALA A 750 -34.79 25.47 24.58
N THR A 751 -33.73 24.78 24.18
CA THR A 751 -33.71 23.32 23.96
C THR A 751 -33.09 22.63 25.16
N SER A 752 -33.79 21.66 25.72
CA SER A 752 -33.26 20.75 26.73
C SER A 752 -33.32 19.31 26.22
N SER A 753 -32.20 18.60 26.28
CA SER A 753 -32.15 17.16 26.04
C SER A 753 -32.11 16.40 27.36
N ARG A 754 -32.82 15.28 27.43
CA ARG A 754 -32.70 14.30 28.51
C ARG A 754 -32.57 12.90 27.93
N ILE A 755 -31.44 12.27 28.20
CA ILE A 755 -31.21 10.85 27.91
C ILE A 755 -31.82 10.02 29.04
N ILE A 756 -32.66 9.04 28.66
CA ILE A 756 -33.25 8.05 29.55
C ILE A 756 -32.59 6.72 29.24
N HIS A 757 -31.82 6.21 30.20
CA HIS A 757 -31.23 4.88 30.11
C HIS A 757 -32.30 3.85 30.49
N ILE A 758 -32.55 2.90 29.61
CA ILE A 758 -33.49 1.79 29.80
C ILE A 758 -32.67 0.54 30.05
N ASN A 759 -32.91 -0.12 31.18
CA ASN A 759 -32.20 -1.35 31.52
C ASN A 759 -32.81 -2.53 30.77
N PRO A 760 -32.09 -3.19 29.84
CA PRO A 760 -32.69 -4.21 28.95
C PRO A 760 -33.01 -5.54 29.64
N ALA A 761 -32.73 -5.68 30.93
CA ALA A 761 -33.02 -6.89 31.69
C ALA A 761 -34.47 -6.89 32.24
N THR A 762 -35.46 -7.07 31.35
CA THR A 762 -36.72 -7.80 31.61
C THR A 762 -37.58 -7.79 30.35
N THR A 763 -37.35 -8.75 29.46
CA THR A 763 -38.26 -9.02 28.35
C THR A 763 -39.55 -9.68 28.86
N ALA A 764 -40.63 -8.91 28.92
CA ALA A 764 -41.94 -9.29 28.37
C ALA A 764 -42.87 -8.06 28.39
N GLY A 765 -43.04 -7.43 27.22
CA GLY A 765 -44.17 -6.54 26.88
C GLY A 765 -44.46 -5.36 27.81
N GLY A 766 -44.04 -4.15 27.39
CA GLY A 766 -44.49 -2.87 27.96
C GLY A 766 -44.16 -1.73 27.01
#